data_AF-A0AAD9RZT7-F1
#
_entry.id   AF-A0AAD9RZT7-F1
#
_cell.length_a   1.000
_cell.length_b   1.000
_cell.length_c   1.000
_cell.angle_alpha   90.00
_cell.angle_beta   90.00
_cell.angle_gamma   90.00
#
_symmetry.space_group_name_H-M   'P 1'
#
loop_
_entity.id
_entity.type
_entity.pdbx_description
1 polymer ?
#
loop_
_entity_poly.entity_id
_entity_poly.type
_entity_poly.pdbx_seq_one_letter_code
_entity_poly.pdbx_strand_id
1 'polypeptide(L)'
;MDSQQQEASTSDFNDFIDVSHKSNIIAKPDLESLGFVINNGKPRFKLDEPISTTFYPKIELTKTDHSLDDSDTLSFVILGKKSLDSIQASSLATYTDIQRKCMSIDYNSIISSLNSSEIQKKLTELLQENVKLKETLKQNTTAMKQQFNTLATWQEEVMNVHKHHKQKFAETRHLINLLKQENAELKLKLSTVNADDAISGNTKEIDNSIHLNQLHEKVSSLSDEINGFKFNCAQLSEDFKKCINFSHSMNAQPQELIHTKEEQDPKINKPETGVITDQVKEISKLSSLLEDEIKSLHTSINLNMEQMSDHVISPQSHYFTQSIKQYGEMLQELTECFITQIARFSSIQKCIKECINILDACENIKLPEKCDTIEESWSLQLGQLQIYKEKLSIYQKMLLEEQLKLLTDRQSFIKLQNQFQKIFSDYNSIWYELQIMSEENAKLHIMKDSITRESSQRITELEKCKNESEEKYKEVKDILEQERQSWNEQKRSLDNQRKSLNMEYKCLIDQKEMLFSLHEEKTLTSKQCQLHDTNEKLLQMEKDTLEKNYKQLITDVDALHVQLEKKDSALQILRTIKEEQDRKIEQQEEKMELLKTQLLFYEEDFNSEKSAKEKLLLEKSELQQELQNAYIIKIGKEVTMLNYKKPCKKM
;
A
#
# COMPACT_ATOMS: atom_id res chain seq x y z
N MET A 1 11.90 -2.84 -48.57
CA MET A 1 11.86 -1.39 -48.82
C MET A 1 11.47 -0.71 -47.53
N ASP A 2 12.32 -0.32 -46.58
CA ASP A 2 13.75 -0.45 -46.23
C ASP A 2 13.80 0.15 -44.79
N SER A 3 14.33 -0.57 -43.79
CA SER A 3 15.55 -0.23 -42.99
C SER A 3 15.62 1.23 -42.48
N GLN A 4 15.87 1.59 -41.21
CA GLN A 4 16.93 1.22 -40.24
C GLN A 4 16.44 1.60 -38.81
N GLN A 5 16.58 0.83 -37.73
CA GLN A 5 17.77 0.47 -36.92
C GLN A 5 18.56 1.65 -36.33
N GLN A 6 18.51 1.82 -35.00
CA GLN A 6 19.70 2.14 -34.19
C GLN A 6 19.53 1.69 -32.73
N GLU A 7 20.40 0.76 -32.34
CA GLU A 7 20.68 0.31 -30.98
C GLU A 7 21.59 1.32 -30.27
N ALA A 8 21.43 1.46 -28.95
CA ALA A 8 22.50 1.91 -28.06
C ALA A 8 22.37 1.16 -26.73
N SER A 9 23.30 0.22 -26.54
CA SER A 9 23.59 -0.49 -25.31
C SER A 9 24.40 0.38 -24.35
N THR A 10 24.03 0.44 -23.08
CA THR A 10 24.97 0.69 -21.97
C THR A 10 24.63 -0.22 -20.81
N SER A 11 25.54 -1.16 -20.56
CA SER A 11 25.69 -1.91 -19.32
C SER A 11 26.18 -0.98 -18.22
N ASP A 12 25.63 -1.10 -17.01
CA ASP A 12 26.42 -1.02 -15.78
C ASP A 12 25.69 -1.70 -14.61
N PHE A 13 26.43 -2.59 -13.95
CA PHE A 13 26.10 -3.30 -12.72
C PHE A 13 26.14 -2.33 -11.53
N ASN A 14 25.19 -2.46 -10.56
CA ASN A 14 25.50 -2.54 -9.13
C ASN A 14 24.27 -2.84 -8.24
N ASP A 15 24.41 -3.93 -7.49
CA ASP A 15 23.93 -4.27 -6.14
C ASP A 15 22.54 -3.79 -5.66
N PHE A 16 21.59 -4.73 -5.67
CA PHE A 16 20.40 -4.71 -4.82
C PHE A 16 20.53 -5.75 -3.71
N ILE A 17 20.60 -5.28 -2.46
CA ILE A 17 20.43 -6.11 -1.27
C ILE A 17 18.94 -6.46 -1.14
N ASP A 18 18.67 -7.76 -1.21
CA ASP A 18 17.38 -8.39 -0.96
C ASP A 18 17.01 -8.26 0.53
N VAL A 19 15.99 -7.46 0.85
CA VAL A 19 15.33 -7.46 2.16
C VAL A 19 13.87 -7.83 1.95
N SER A 20 13.60 -9.12 2.17
CA SER A 20 12.25 -9.68 2.23
C SER A 20 11.45 -9.01 3.36
N HIS A 21 10.52 -8.12 3.03
CA HIS A 21 9.47 -7.71 3.96
C HIS A 21 8.43 -8.83 4.04
N LYS A 22 8.64 -9.78 4.96
CA LYS A 22 7.58 -10.62 5.50
C LYS A 22 6.56 -9.70 6.17
N SER A 23 5.35 -9.70 5.65
CA SER A 23 4.17 -9.10 6.27
C SER A 23 3.92 -9.72 7.65
N ASN A 24 4.25 -8.98 8.71
CA ASN A 24 3.85 -9.29 10.07
C ASN A 24 2.34 -9.07 10.21
N ILE A 25 1.57 -10.14 10.02
CA ILE A 25 0.22 -10.23 10.57
C ILE A 25 0.39 -10.43 12.07
N ILE A 26 0.16 -9.37 12.85
CA ILE A 26 0.18 -9.40 14.32
C ILE A 26 -0.87 -10.41 14.78
N ALA A 27 -0.41 -11.51 15.37
CA ALA A 27 -1.29 -12.55 15.86
C ALA A 27 -1.92 -12.10 17.19
N LYS A 28 -3.13 -12.60 17.46
CA LYS A 28 -3.95 -12.34 18.66
C LYS A 28 -3.23 -12.49 20.03
N PRO A 29 -2.21 -13.36 20.23
CA PRO A 29 -1.52 -13.44 21.52
C PRO A 29 -0.55 -12.27 21.80
N ASP A 30 -0.12 -11.52 20.79
CA ASP A 30 0.85 -10.42 20.99
C ASP A 30 0.19 -9.18 21.61
N LEU A 31 -1.10 -8.95 21.33
CA LEU A 31 -1.88 -7.83 21.87
C LEU A 31 -2.33 -8.07 23.32
N GLU A 32 -2.53 -9.33 23.72
CA GLU A 32 -2.83 -9.70 25.11
C GLU A 32 -1.61 -9.52 26.03
N SER A 33 -0.39 -9.72 25.50
CA SER A 33 0.86 -9.47 26.25
C SER A 33 1.09 -7.97 26.58
N LEU A 34 0.45 -7.08 25.81
CA LEU A 34 0.51 -5.63 25.96
C LEU A 34 -0.67 -5.04 26.78
N GLY A 35 -1.54 -5.89 27.35
CA GLY A 35 -2.64 -5.46 28.21
C GLY A 35 -3.91 -4.97 27.49
N PHE A 36 -4.05 -5.28 26.19
CA PHE A 36 -5.25 -4.94 25.41
C PHE A 36 -6.26 -6.10 25.39
N VAL A 37 -7.55 -5.77 25.44
CA VAL A 37 -8.64 -6.71 25.15
C VAL A 37 -9.33 -6.29 23.86
N ILE A 38 -9.60 -7.28 22.99
CA ILE A 38 -10.30 -7.06 21.72
C ILE A 38 -11.80 -7.34 21.93
N ASN A 39 -12.60 -6.29 22.05
CA ASN A 39 -14.07 -6.38 21.95
C ASN A 39 -14.52 -5.72 20.64
N ASN A 40 -15.26 -6.45 19.80
CA ASN A 40 -15.78 -6.00 18.50
C ASN A 40 -14.72 -5.41 17.53
N GLY A 41 -13.52 -6.00 17.50
CA GLY A 41 -12.48 -5.63 16.53
C GLY A 41 -11.77 -4.29 16.81
N LYS A 42 -11.98 -3.68 17.98
CA LYS A 42 -11.26 -2.46 18.40
C LYS A 42 -10.53 -2.71 19.74
N PRO A 43 -9.21 -2.45 19.82
CA PRO A 43 -8.46 -2.63 21.07
C PRO A 43 -8.88 -1.57 22.11
N ARG A 44 -9.11 -2.01 23.36
CA ARG A 44 -9.35 -1.14 24.53
C ARG A 44 -8.48 -1.58 25.71
N PHE A 45 -8.10 -0.61 26.55
CA PHE A 45 -7.40 -0.84 27.82
C PHE A 45 -8.37 -1.36 28.89
N LYS A 46 -7.95 -2.35 29.69
CA LYS A 46 -8.65 -2.77 30.90
C LYS A 46 -8.40 -1.73 32.00
N LEU A 47 -9.43 -0.99 32.43
CA LEU A 47 -9.33 0.02 33.48
C LEU A 47 -10.00 -0.37 34.82
N ASP A 48 -10.71 -1.49 34.88
CA ASP A 48 -11.60 -1.80 36.02
C ASP A 48 -11.20 -3.06 36.81
N GLU A 49 -9.98 -3.13 37.33
CA GLU A 49 -9.63 -4.08 38.40
C GLU A 49 -8.57 -3.49 39.36
N PRO A 50 -8.75 -3.60 40.69
CA PRO A 50 -7.78 -3.10 41.66
C PRO A 50 -6.50 -3.94 41.58
N ILE A 51 -5.39 -3.26 41.27
CA ILE A 51 -4.08 -3.85 40.99
C ILE A 51 -3.53 -4.49 42.26
N SER A 52 -3.72 -5.81 42.43
CA SER A 52 -2.80 -6.61 43.24
C SER A 52 -1.48 -6.72 42.50
N THR A 53 -0.46 -6.18 43.15
CA THR A 53 0.95 -6.12 42.80
C THR A 53 1.57 -7.50 42.62
N THR A 54 1.36 -8.19 41.50
CA THR A 54 2.27 -9.29 41.11
C THR A 54 2.21 -9.68 39.62
N PHE A 55 2.78 -8.90 38.70
CA PHE A 55 3.13 -9.44 37.37
C PHE A 55 4.38 -8.76 36.81
N TYR A 56 5.49 -9.50 36.76
CA TYR A 56 6.32 -9.76 35.56
C TYR A 56 7.59 -10.57 35.93
N PRO A 57 8.21 -11.27 34.95
CA PRO A 57 8.93 -12.52 35.15
C PRO A 57 10.39 -12.26 35.49
N LYS A 58 10.94 -13.14 36.31
CA LYS A 58 12.33 -13.17 36.71
C LYS A 58 13.19 -13.59 35.50
N ILE A 59 13.75 -12.63 34.77
CA ILE A 59 14.86 -12.90 33.84
C ILE A 59 16.15 -12.64 34.61
N GLU A 60 16.79 -13.72 35.05
CA GLU A 60 18.13 -13.73 35.63
C GLU A 60 19.15 -13.36 34.55
N LEU A 61 19.86 -12.26 34.79
CA LEU A 61 20.99 -11.83 33.99
C LEU A 61 22.27 -12.45 34.58
N THR A 62 22.68 -13.62 34.08
CA THR A 62 24.03 -14.14 34.30
C THR A 62 24.94 -13.75 33.14
N LYS A 63 26.10 -13.23 33.53
CA LYS A 63 27.24 -12.75 32.76
C LYS A 63 27.67 -13.72 31.65
N THR A 64 27.99 -13.19 30.47
CA THR A 64 29.12 -13.64 29.64
C THR A 64 29.57 -12.53 28.69
N ASP A 65 30.87 -12.27 28.73
CA ASP A 65 31.64 -11.39 27.85
C ASP A 65 31.68 -11.88 26.39
N HIS A 66 31.93 -10.92 25.49
CA HIS A 66 32.41 -11.03 24.11
C HIS A 66 31.49 -11.63 23.03
N SER A 67 30.85 -10.75 22.25
CA SER A 67 31.17 -10.53 20.82
C SER A 67 30.26 -9.44 20.24
N LEU A 68 30.85 -8.62 19.36
CA LEU A 68 30.16 -7.60 18.57
C LEU A 68 29.23 -8.27 17.57
N ASP A 69 27.94 -7.92 17.60
CA ASP A 69 27.17 -7.82 16.36
C ASP A 69 26.05 -6.78 16.46
N ASP A 70 25.90 -6.05 15.37
CA ASP A 70 24.96 -4.96 15.11
C ASP A 70 23.51 -5.50 15.11
N SER A 71 22.66 -5.03 16.03
CA SER A 71 21.22 -4.98 15.74
C SER A 71 20.53 -3.91 16.58
N ASP A 72 19.94 -2.93 15.89
CA ASP A 72 18.74 -2.19 16.28
C ASP A 72 18.63 -1.74 17.74
N THR A 73 19.52 -0.85 18.17
CA THR A 73 19.25 -0.04 19.36
C THR A 73 18.35 1.14 19.01
N LEU A 74 17.04 0.86 18.99
CA LEU A 74 16.02 1.89 19.21
C LEU A 74 16.32 2.56 20.56
N SER A 75 16.85 3.78 20.50
CA SER A 75 17.08 4.63 21.66
C SER A 75 15.72 5.06 22.23
N PHE A 76 15.16 4.23 23.11
CA PHE A 76 13.98 4.57 23.89
C PHE A 76 14.45 5.24 25.18
N VAL A 77 13.96 6.45 25.45
CA VAL A 77 14.20 7.15 26.72
C VAL A 77 13.48 6.37 27.83
N ILE A 78 14.20 5.47 28.48
CA ILE A 78 13.73 4.77 29.67
C ILE A 78 13.84 5.76 30.83
N LEU A 79 12.70 6.33 31.25
CA LEU A 79 12.59 6.97 32.56
C LEU A 79 12.96 5.92 33.62
N GLY A 80 14.15 6.06 34.20
CA GLY A 80 14.67 5.11 35.18
C GLY A 80 13.67 4.91 36.32
N LYS A 81 13.56 3.67 36.81
CA LYS A 81 12.64 3.22 37.88
C LYS A 81 12.50 4.21 39.04
N LYS A 82 13.62 4.81 39.47
CA LYS A 82 13.67 5.83 40.53
C LYS A 82 12.88 7.11 40.23
N SER A 83 12.76 7.50 38.97
CA SER A 83 12.03 8.69 38.52
C SER A 83 10.52 8.44 38.50
N LEU A 84 10.11 7.25 38.05
CA LEU A 84 8.70 6.82 38.08
C LEU A 84 8.21 6.63 39.53
N ASP A 85 9.02 5.98 40.37
CA ASP A 85 8.72 5.75 41.79
C ASP A 85 8.61 7.09 42.56
N SER A 86 9.42 8.08 42.20
CA SER A 86 9.37 9.43 42.78
C SER A 86 8.08 10.18 42.40
N ILE A 87 7.66 10.12 41.13
CA ILE A 87 6.41 10.72 40.65
C ILE A 87 5.19 10.06 41.30
N GLN A 88 5.24 8.73 41.45
CA GLN A 88 4.16 7.96 42.08
C GLN A 88 4.06 8.26 43.58
N ALA A 89 5.19 8.34 44.31
CA ALA A 89 5.22 8.69 45.73
C ALA A 89 4.77 10.14 45.98
N SER A 90 5.20 11.08 45.14
CA SER A 90 4.78 12.49 45.20
C SER A 90 3.27 12.67 44.94
N SER A 91 2.72 11.92 43.99
CA SER A 91 1.28 11.96 43.67
C SER A 91 0.44 11.32 44.77
N LEU A 92 0.92 10.22 45.36
CA LEU A 92 0.23 9.52 46.45
C LEU A 92 0.20 10.34 47.75
N ALA A 93 1.31 11.01 48.09
CA ALA A 93 1.37 11.92 49.23
C ALA A 93 0.33 13.04 49.11
N THR A 94 0.24 13.66 47.93
CA THR A 94 -0.71 14.74 47.63
C THR A 94 -2.18 14.27 47.76
N TYR A 95 -2.48 13.03 47.35
CA TYR A 95 -3.82 12.46 47.49
C TYR A 95 -4.22 12.25 48.96
N THR A 96 -3.30 11.75 49.80
CA THR A 96 -3.58 11.52 51.22
C THR A 96 -3.80 12.81 52.01
N ASP A 97 -3.12 13.90 51.63
CA ASP A 97 -3.29 15.22 52.24
C ASP A 97 -4.63 15.85 51.86
N ILE A 98 -5.07 15.70 50.60
CA ILE A 98 -6.40 16.13 50.15
C ILE A 98 -7.49 15.37 50.91
N GLN A 99 -7.37 14.05 51.02
CA GLN A 99 -8.33 13.20 51.74
C GLN A 99 -8.46 13.60 53.21
N ARG A 100 -7.33 13.81 53.90
CA ARG A 100 -7.31 14.25 55.31
C ARG A 100 -8.00 15.61 55.48
N LYS A 101 -7.77 16.55 54.55
CA LYS A 101 -8.38 17.88 54.56
C LYS A 101 -9.90 17.82 54.32
N CYS A 102 -10.36 16.98 53.40
CA CYS A 102 -11.79 16.75 53.16
C CYS A 102 -12.50 16.10 54.35
N MET A 103 -11.85 15.20 55.09
CA MET A 103 -12.44 14.58 56.28
C MET A 103 -12.43 15.49 57.52
N SER A 104 -11.61 16.54 57.54
CA SER A 104 -11.52 17.50 58.65
C SER A 104 -12.56 18.64 58.60
N ILE A 105 -13.36 18.74 57.54
CA ILE A 105 -14.39 19.77 57.37
C ILE A 105 -15.71 19.24 57.94
N ASP A 106 -16.15 19.79 59.07
CA ASP A 106 -17.46 19.47 59.65
C ASP A 106 -18.57 20.27 58.94
N TYR A 107 -19.15 19.65 57.91
CA TYR A 107 -20.19 20.25 57.07
C TYR A 107 -21.46 20.61 57.86
N ASN A 108 -21.77 19.90 58.95
CA ASN A 108 -22.97 20.17 59.74
C ASN A 108 -22.86 21.48 60.54
N SER A 109 -21.66 21.81 61.01
CA SER A 109 -21.37 23.05 61.72
C SER A 109 -21.50 24.29 60.80
N ILE A 110 -21.02 24.18 59.56
CA ILE A 110 -21.08 25.25 58.55
C ILE A 110 -22.53 25.48 58.07
N ILE A 111 -23.28 24.41 57.82
CA ILE A 111 -24.67 24.48 57.37
C ILE A 111 -25.58 25.07 58.45
N SER A 112 -25.30 24.78 59.73
CA SER A 112 -26.08 25.29 60.87
C SER A 112 -25.83 26.78 61.17
N SER A 113 -24.71 27.35 60.73
CA SER A 113 -24.36 28.77 60.97
C SER A 113 -24.83 29.74 59.88
N LEU A 114 -25.30 29.25 58.73
CA LEU A 114 -25.65 30.08 57.57
C LEU A 114 -27.16 30.29 57.50
N ASN A 115 -27.60 31.55 57.35
CA ASN A 115 -29.01 31.83 57.09
C ASN A 115 -29.40 31.44 55.64
N SER A 116 -30.69 31.28 55.34
CA SER A 116 -31.17 30.86 54.01
C SER A 116 -30.66 31.72 52.85
N SER A 117 -30.47 33.03 53.07
CA SER A 117 -29.92 33.96 52.06
C SER A 117 -28.42 33.75 51.85
N GLU A 118 -27.66 33.49 52.91
CA GLU A 118 -26.23 33.17 52.82
C GLU A 118 -25.98 31.81 52.16
N ILE A 119 -26.87 30.83 52.39
CA ILE A 119 -26.85 29.53 51.70
C ILE A 119 -27.06 29.75 50.19
N GLN A 120 -28.06 30.55 49.81
CA GLN A 120 -28.36 30.84 48.41
C GLN A 120 -27.22 31.60 47.73
N LYS A 121 -26.58 32.54 48.44
CA LYS A 121 -25.40 33.26 47.97
C LYS A 121 -24.21 32.32 47.75
N LYS A 122 -23.88 31.48 48.74
CA LYS A 122 -22.79 30.48 48.59
C LYS A 122 -23.06 29.46 47.49
N LEU A 123 -24.30 29.05 47.30
CA LEU A 123 -24.68 28.16 46.21
C LEU A 123 -24.45 28.84 44.85
N THR A 124 -24.79 30.11 44.73
CA THR A 124 -24.57 30.90 43.52
C THR A 124 -23.07 31.08 43.24
N GLU A 125 -22.27 31.37 44.28
CA GLU A 125 -20.81 31.45 44.20
C GLU A 125 -20.19 30.11 43.77
N LEU A 126 -20.65 28.98 44.33
CA LEU A 126 -20.19 27.63 43.97
C LEU A 126 -20.58 27.24 42.54
N LEU A 127 -21.77 27.63 42.08
CA LEU A 127 -22.18 27.41 40.69
C LEU A 127 -21.32 28.23 39.73
N GLN A 128 -21.04 29.48 40.08
CA GLN A 128 -20.17 30.36 39.30
C GLN A 128 -18.73 29.83 39.26
N GLU A 129 -18.20 29.36 40.39
CA GLU A 129 -16.89 28.71 40.46
C GLU A 129 -16.86 27.42 39.62
N ASN A 130 -17.90 26.59 39.67
CA ASN A 130 -18.02 25.40 38.82
C ASN A 130 -18.00 25.74 37.32
N VAL A 131 -18.70 26.79 36.91
CA VAL A 131 -18.65 27.26 35.52
C VAL A 131 -17.24 27.69 35.15
N LYS A 132 -16.56 28.43 36.05
CA LYS A 132 -15.18 28.90 35.84
C LYS A 132 -14.19 27.74 35.75
N LEU A 133 -14.32 26.75 36.63
CA LEU A 133 -13.51 25.53 36.62
C LEU A 133 -13.76 24.71 35.35
N LYS A 134 -15.01 24.56 34.91
CA LYS A 134 -15.35 23.87 33.67
C LYS A 134 -14.73 24.54 32.45
N GLU A 135 -14.75 25.87 32.39
CA GLU A 135 -14.10 26.61 31.30
C GLU A 135 -12.57 26.47 31.37
N THR A 136 -11.99 26.52 32.57
CA THR A 136 -10.54 26.33 32.78
C THR A 136 -10.11 24.92 32.37
N LEU A 137 -10.91 23.89 32.68
CA LEU A 137 -10.67 22.51 32.27
C LEU A 137 -10.75 22.35 30.75
N LYS A 138 -11.70 23.03 30.09
CA LYS A 138 -11.82 23.06 28.63
C LYS A 138 -10.61 23.73 27.97
N GLN A 139 -10.15 24.86 28.52
CA GLN A 139 -8.93 25.53 28.08
C GLN A 139 -7.69 24.64 28.28
N ASN A 140 -7.57 23.99 29.44
CA ASN A 140 -6.48 23.05 29.74
C ASN A 140 -6.48 21.85 28.78
N THR A 141 -7.65 21.27 28.49
CA THR A 141 -7.81 20.19 27.50
C THR A 141 -7.37 20.63 26.11
N THR A 142 -7.71 21.87 25.73
CA THR A 142 -7.30 22.45 24.44
C THR A 142 -5.79 22.66 24.39
N ALA A 143 -5.20 23.20 25.46
CA ALA A 143 -3.75 23.38 25.59
C ALA A 143 -3.00 22.04 25.57
N MET A 144 -3.50 21.01 26.26
CA MET A 144 -2.91 19.66 26.21
C MET A 144 -2.96 19.08 24.80
N LYS A 145 -4.06 19.28 24.06
CA LYS A 145 -4.17 18.84 22.66
C LYS A 145 -3.15 19.57 21.77
N GLN A 146 -2.94 20.87 21.98
CA GLN A 146 -1.91 21.63 21.28
C GLN A 146 -0.51 21.11 21.60
N GLN A 147 -0.19 20.90 22.89
CA GLN A 147 1.09 20.34 23.32
C GLN A 147 1.34 18.94 22.72
N PHE A 148 0.31 18.09 22.70
CA PHE A 148 0.39 16.77 22.07
C PHE A 148 0.68 16.86 20.57
N ASN A 149 0.02 17.78 19.86
CA ASN A 149 0.27 17.99 18.44
C ASN A 149 1.70 18.50 18.19
N THR A 150 2.19 19.43 19.01
CA THR A 150 3.60 19.90 18.92
C THR A 150 4.58 18.77 19.20
N LEU A 151 4.28 17.88 20.16
CA LEU A 151 5.13 16.72 20.41
C LEU A 151 5.14 15.75 19.23
N ALA A 152 3.99 15.55 18.58
CA ALA A 152 3.89 14.72 17.38
C ALA A 152 4.70 15.30 16.22
N THR A 153 4.66 16.61 15.99
CA THR A 153 5.49 17.27 14.96
C THR A 153 6.97 17.16 15.27
N TRP A 154 7.37 17.35 16.54
CA TRP A 154 8.76 17.13 16.97
C TRP A 154 9.22 15.68 16.75
N GLN A 155 8.37 14.70 17.05
CA GLN A 155 8.68 13.30 16.81
C GLN A 155 8.89 13.00 15.32
N GLU A 156 8.04 13.58 14.46
CA GLU A 156 8.16 13.46 13.01
C GLU A 156 9.45 14.12 12.49
N GLU A 157 9.78 15.31 12.97
CA GLU A 157 11.04 16.01 12.64
C GLU A 157 12.26 15.18 13.03
N VAL A 158 12.28 14.62 14.24
CA VAL A 158 13.36 13.74 14.71
C VAL A 158 13.48 12.49 13.84
N MET A 159 12.36 11.86 13.47
CA MET A 159 12.37 10.73 12.54
C MET A 159 12.91 11.11 11.16
N ASN A 160 12.53 12.28 10.63
CA ASN A 160 13.02 12.78 9.35
C ASN A 160 14.53 13.07 9.40
N VAL A 161 15.04 13.68 10.47
CA VAL A 161 16.48 13.89 10.68
C VAL A 161 17.22 12.55 10.75
N HIS A 162 16.70 11.56 11.50
CA HIS A 162 17.29 10.23 11.54
C HIS A 162 17.33 9.55 10.18
N LYS A 163 16.23 9.62 9.41
CA LYS A 163 16.15 9.08 8.05
C LYS A 163 17.18 9.77 7.14
N HIS A 164 17.28 11.09 7.22
CA HIS A 164 18.25 11.87 6.44
C HIS A 164 19.70 11.53 6.80
N HIS A 165 20.02 11.40 8.09
CA HIS A 165 21.34 10.95 8.53
C HIS A 165 21.65 9.55 8.04
N LYS A 166 20.71 8.61 8.14
CA LYS A 166 20.86 7.24 7.64
C LYS A 166 21.16 7.23 6.14
N GLN A 167 20.47 8.05 5.37
CA GLN A 167 20.72 8.23 3.94
C GLN A 167 22.13 8.80 3.68
N LYS A 168 22.50 9.91 4.34
CA LYS A 168 23.84 10.50 4.21
C LYS A 168 24.96 9.54 4.59
N PHE A 169 24.76 8.70 5.60
CA PHE A 169 25.72 7.66 5.95
C PHE A 169 25.84 6.59 4.87
N ALA A 170 24.73 6.18 4.25
CA ALA A 170 24.76 5.24 3.13
C ALA A 170 25.50 5.82 1.91
N GLU A 171 25.20 7.08 1.56
CA GLU A 171 25.89 7.81 0.48
C GLU A 171 27.39 7.97 0.78
N THR A 172 27.76 8.34 2.01
CA THR A 172 29.16 8.47 2.42
C THR A 172 29.89 7.12 2.36
N ARG A 173 29.23 6.04 2.80
CA ARG A 173 29.79 4.67 2.73
C ARG A 173 29.99 4.24 1.27
N HIS A 174 29.06 4.56 0.39
CA HIS A 174 29.19 4.31 -1.05
C HIS A 174 30.36 5.09 -1.65
N LEU A 175 30.49 6.39 -1.34
CA LEU A 175 31.60 7.22 -1.80
C LEU A 175 32.96 6.70 -1.30
N ILE A 176 33.05 6.28 -0.04
CA ILE A 176 34.27 5.65 0.51
C ILE A 176 34.62 4.38 -0.27
N ASN A 177 33.62 3.57 -0.66
CA ASN A 177 33.87 2.36 -1.44
C ASN A 177 34.36 2.69 -2.86
N LEU A 178 33.76 3.68 -3.52
CA LEU A 178 34.24 4.18 -4.82
C LEU A 178 35.68 4.67 -4.73
N LEU A 179 36.00 5.51 -3.74
CA LEU A 179 37.37 5.99 -3.51
C LEU A 179 38.34 4.86 -3.18
N LYS A 180 37.90 3.80 -2.50
CA LYS A 180 38.73 2.61 -2.27
C LYS A 180 39.00 1.85 -3.57
N GLN A 181 37.99 1.70 -4.43
CA GLN A 181 38.13 1.06 -5.73
C GLN A 181 39.05 1.87 -6.64
N GLU A 182 38.86 3.19 -6.71
CA GLU A 182 39.73 4.10 -7.44
C GLU A 182 41.16 4.08 -6.90
N ASN A 183 41.36 4.08 -5.57
CA ASN A 183 42.69 3.92 -4.98
C ASN A 183 43.33 2.57 -5.30
N ALA A 184 42.56 1.49 -5.38
CA ALA A 184 43.08 0.18 -5.79
C ALA A 184 43.49 0.19 -7.28
N GLU A 185 42.69 0.84 -8.13
CA GLU A 185 42.98 1.01 -9.55
C GLU A 185 44.20 1.91 -9.78
N LEU A 186 44.31 3.04 -9.07
CA LEU A 186 45.47 3.93 -9.13
C LEU A 186 46.73 3.25 -8.58
N LYS A 187 46.63 2.43 -7.53
CA LYS A 187 47.75 1.58 -7.08
C LYS A 187 48.18 0.60 -8.15
N LEU A 188 47.22 -0.04 -8.83
CA LEU A 188 47.52 -0.95 -9.93
C LEU A 188 48.18 -0.21 -11.10
N LYS A 189 47.67 0.97 -11.46
CA LYS A 189 48.25 1.86 -12.47
C LYS A 189 49.66 2.35 -12.08
N LEU A 190 49.90 2.68 -10.81
CA LEU A 190 51.24 3.02 -10.31
C LEU A 190 52.18 1.81 -10.31
N SER A 191 51.69 0.60 -10.00
CA SER A 191 52.48 -0.63 -10.13
C SER A 191 52.84 -0.94 -11.59
N THR A 192 51.95 -0.67 -12.54
CA THR A 192 52.26 -0.79 -13.98
C THR A 192 53.20 0.32 -14.45
N VAL A 193 53.02 1.57 -14.02
CA VAL A 193 53.93 2.67 -14.37
C VAL A 193 55.32 2.50 -13.73
N ASN A 194 55.43 1.96 -12.51
CA ASN A 194 56.72 1.62 -11.90
C ASN A 194 57.37 0.38 -12.56
N ALA A 195 56.61 -0.45 -13.29
CA ALA A 195 57.15 -1.50 -14.15
C ALA A 195 57.55 -0.97 -15.54
N ASP A 196 56.88 0.10 -16.00
CA ASP A 196 57.08 0.74 -17.30
C ASP A 196 58.06 1.94 -17.27
N ASP A 197 58.50 2.41 -16.10
CA ASP A 197 59.57 3.40 -15.94
C ASP A 197 60.98 2.86 -16.33
N ALA A 198 61.04 1.64 -16.86
CA ALA A 198 62.18 1.17 -17.64
C ALA A 198 62.17 1.67 -19.11
N ILE A 199 61.03 2.11 -19.68
CA ILE A 199 60.96 2.48 -21.11
C ILE A 199 59.93 3.60 -21.37
N SER A 200 60.46 4.78 -21.67
CA SER A 200 59.92 5.76 -22.64
C SER A 200 58.72 6.65 -22.24
N GLY A 201 59.04 7.88 -21.82
CA GLY A 201 58.94 9.09 -22.67
C GLY A 201 57.62 9.43 -23.41
N ASN A 202 57.12 10.63 -23.08
CA ASN A 202 56.41 11.63 -23.91
C ASN A 202 54.88 11.55 -24.15
N THR A 203 54.27 12.71 -23.84
CA THR A 203 53.29 13.52 -24.61
C THR A 203 51.75 13.52 -24.34
N LYS A 204 51.25 14.76 -24.12
CA LYS A 204 50.12 15.48 -24.79
C LYS A 204 48.80 15.77 -24.03
N GLU A 205 48.75 16.96 -23.42
CA GLU A 205 47.94 18.16 -23.79
C GLU A 205 46.68 18.06 -24.71
N ILE A 206 45.81 17.04 -24.63
CA ILE A 206 44.56 17.00 -25.44
C ILE A 206 43.27 17.20 -24.62
N ASP A 207 43.33 17.32 -23.29
CA ASP A 207 42.12 17.19 -22.46
C ASP A 207 41.35 18.50 -22.14
N ASN A 208 41.90 19.67 -22.48
CA ASN A 208 41.32 20.96 -22.06
C ASN A 208 40.27 21.56 -23.02
N SER A 209 40.07 21.00 -24.22
CA SER A 209 39.18 21.61 -25.23
C SER A 209 37.73 21.11 -25.16
N ILE A 210 37.45 19.95 -24.55
CA ILE A 210 36.11 19.35 -24.55
C ILE A 210 35.24 19.93 -23.41
N HIS A 211 35.88 20.36 -22.31
CA HIS A 211 35.19 20.85 -21.12
C HIS A 211 34.60 22.27 -21.26
N LEU A 212 35.12 23.10 -22.17
CA LEU A 212 34.66 24.49 -22.31
C LEU A 212 33.31 24.60 -23.04
N ASN A 213 33.05 23.71 -24.00
CA ASN A 213 31.83 23.74 -24.81
C ASN A 213 30.60 23.21 -24.04
N GLN A 214 30.78 22.18 -23.21
CA GLN A 214 29.70 21.65 -22.35
C GLN A 214 29.27 22.66 -21.27
N LEU A 215 30.18 23.53 -20.81
CA LEU A 215 29.87 24.58 -19.85
C LEU A 215 29.05 25.69 -20.49
N HIS A 216 29.33 26.05 -21.74
CA HIS A 216 28.61 27.11 -22.45
C HIS A 216 27.16 26.73 -22.79
N GLU A 217 26.93 25.45 -23.09
CA GLU A 217 25.59 24.92 -23.39
C GLU A 217 24.71 24.88 -22.12
N LYS A 218 25.27 24.49 -20.96
CA LYS A 218 24.56 24.52 -19.67
C LYS A 218 24.23 25.95 -19.21
N VAL A 219 25.13 26.91 -19.44
CA VAL A 219 24.88 28.31 -19.10
C VAL A 219 23.76 28.91 -19.97
N SER A 220 23.66 28.50 -21.23
CA SER A 220 22.59 28.94 -22.13
C SER A 220 21.23 28.36 -21.71
N SER A 221 21.19 27.06 -21.38
CA SER A 221 19.97 26.40 -20.87
C SER A 221 19.45 27.03 -19.57
N LEU A 222 20.34 27.36 -18.62
CA LEU A 222 19.95 28.03 -17.38
C LEU A 222 19.48 29.47 -17.61
N SER A 223 20.03 30.17 -18.60
CA SER A 223 19.58 31.53 -18.94
C SER A 223 18.16 31.54 -19.52
N ASP A 224 17.80 30.51 -20.29
CA ASP A 224 16.46 30.38 -20.87
C ASP A 224 15.40 30.02 -19.81
N GLU A 225 15.74 29.17 -18.84
CA GLU A 225 14.87 28.87 -17.70
C GLU A 225 14.62 30.09 -16.79
N ILE A 226 15.66 30.91 -16.54
CA ILE A 226 15.52 32.14 -15.75
C ILE A 226 14.62 33.16 -16.45
N ASN A 227 14.69 33.26 -17.78
CA ASN A 227 13.82 34.13 -18.57
C ASN A 227 12.36 33.63 -18.57
N GLY A 228 12.15 32.31 -18.58
CA GLY A 228 10.82 31.71 -18.40
C GLY A 228 10.19 32.02 -17.04
N PHE A 229 10.98 31.99 -15.96
CA PHE A 229 10.52 32.37 -14.62
C PHE A 229 10.14 33.86 -14.50
N LYS A 230 10.86 34.74 -15.21
CA LYS A 230 10.57 36.18 -15.21
C LYS A 230 9.24 36.51 -15.90
N PHE A 231 8.86 35.75 -16.93
CA PHE A 231 7.59 35.90 -17.62
C PHE A 231 6.40 35.48 -16.74
N ASN A 232 6.52 34.37 -16.00
CA ASN A 232 5.46 33.89 -15.10
C ASN A 232 5.20 34.82 -13.91
N CYS A 233 6.25 35.45 -13.35
CA CYS A 233 6.09 36.43 -12.28
C CYS A 233 5.38 37.72 -12.73
N ALA A 234 5.52 38.11 -14.01
CA ALA A 234 4.79 39.27 -14.56
C ALA A 234 3.29 38.98 -14.71
N GLN A 235 2.95 37.76 -15.11
CA GLN A 235 1.56 37.32 -15.30
C GLN A 235 0.80 37.23 -13.96
N LEU A 236 1.43 36.73 -12.90
CA LEU A 236 0.88 36.69 -11.54
C LEU A 236 0.62 38.10 -10.96
N SER A 237 1.44 39.08 -11.31
CA SER A 237 1.27 40.48 -10.88
C SER A 237 0.06 41.16 -11.53
N GLU A 238 -0.29 40.75 -12.75
CA GLU A 238 -1.43 41.28 -13.49
C GLU A 238 -2.76 40.67 -13.01
N ASP A 239 -2.76 39.38 -12.65
CA ASP A 239 -3.92 38.70 -12.08
C ASP A 239 -4.24 39.20 -10.65
N PHE A 240 -3.23 39.56 -9.86
CA PHE A 240 -3.44 40.15 -8.53
C PHE A 240 -4.11 41.52 -8.59
N LYS A 241 -3.84 42.32 -9.64
CA LYS A 241 -4.51 43.63 -9.86
C LYS A 241 -5.98 43.46 -10.26
N LYS A 242 -6.34 42.40 -10.97
CA LYS A 242 -7.75 42.10 -11.31
C LYS A 242 -8.58 41.72 -10.07
N CYS A 243 -8.01 40.98 -9.12
CA CYS A 243 -8.68 40.62 -7.87
C CYS A 243 -8.99 41.84 -6.97
N ILE A 244 -8.09 42.83 -6.92
CA ILE A 244 -8.30 44.04 -6.09
C ILE A 244 -9.45 44.90 -6.62
N ASN A 245 -9.65 44.93 -7.95
CA ASN A 245 -10.75 45.67 -8.58
C ASN A 245 -12.12 44.99 -8.35
N PHE A 246 -12.16 43.67 -8.20
CA PHE A 246 -13.40 42.93 -7.92
C PHE A 246 -13.91 43.19 -6.49
N SER A 247 -12.99 43.34 -5.52
CA SER A 247 -13.35 43.61 -4.12
C SER A 247 -13.92 45.02 -3.86
N HIS A 248 -13.62 46.00 -4.71
CA HIS A 248 -14.14 47.37 -4.57
C HIS A 248 -15.58 47.54 -5.11
N SER A 249 -16.06 46.61 -5.94
CA SER A 249 -17.40 46.69 -6.56
C SER A 249 -18.54 46.19 -5.66
N MET A 250 -18.24 45.48 -4.56
CA MET A 250 -19.24 44.80 -3.72
C MET A 250 -19.62 45.57 -2.43
N ASN A 251 -19.16 46.82 -2.25
CA ASN A 251 -19.33 47.56 -1.00
C ASN A 251 -20.09 48.89 -1.12
N ALA A 252 -20.98 49.03 -2.11
CA ALA A 252 -21.84 50.21 -2.28
C ALA A 252 -23.35 49.88 -2.10
N GLN A 253 -23.87 50.30 -0.93
CA GLN A 253 -25.30 50.58 -0.57
C GLN A 253 -26.33 49.43 -0.47
N PRO A 254 -27.38 49.54 0.39
CA PRO A 254 -28.14 50.77 0.71
C PRO A 254 -28.40 51.10 2.19
N GLN A 255 -28.45 52.40 2.47
CA GLN A 255 -29.21 53.05 3.55
C GLN A 255 -30.46 53.71 2.93
N GLU A 256 -31.58 53.67 3.68
CA GLU A 256 -32.74 54.58 3.74
C GLU A 256 -34.10 53.86 3.68
N LEU A 257 -34.86 53.89 4.79
CA LEU A 257 -36.21 54.48 4.83
C LEU A 257 -36.70 54.64 6.29
N ILE A 258 -37.24 55.83 6.58
CA ILE A 258 -37.75 56.33 7.86
C ILE A 258 -39.30 56.25 7.83
N HIS A 259 -39.99 55.95 8.95
CA HIS A 259 -41.00 56.85 9.57
C HIS A 259 -41.86 56.22 10.68
N THR A 260 -41.86 56.96 11.79
CA THR A 260 -42.77 57.06 12.92
C THR A 260 -44.23 57.35 12.53
N LYS A 261 -45.20 56.85 13.32
CA LYS A 261 -46.62 57.27 13.25
C LYS A 261 -47.11 57.72 14.62
N GLU A 262 -47.75 58.88 14.59
CA GLU A 262 -48.28 59.67 15.69
C GLU A 262 -49.65 59.20 16.21
N GLU A 263 -49.85 59.60 17.45
CA GLU A 263 -51.00 59.69 18.34
C GLU A 263 -52.12 60.60 17.77
N GLN A 264 -53.39 60.20 17.88
CA GLN A 264 -54.54 61.13 17.78
C GLN A 264 -55.68 60.70 18.71
N ASP A 265 -55.88 61.50 19.77
CA ASP A 265 -57.13 61.66 20.52
C ASP A 265 -58.19 62.41 19.69
N PRO A 266 -59.49 62.16 19.92
CA PRO A 266 -60.51 63.17 19.70
C PRO A 266 -61.23 63.57 20.99
N LYS A 267 -61.32 64.90 21.14
CA LYS A 267 -61.99 65.67 22.19
C LYS A 267 -63.50 65.45 22.24
N ILE A 268 -63.98 65.46 23.48
CA ILE A 268 -65.37 65.52 23.94
C ILE A 268 -66.01 66.88 23.55
N ASN A 269 -67.17 66.85 22.88
CA ASN A 269 -68.08 67.99 22.78
C ASN A 269 -69.34 67.73 23.64
N LYS A 270 -69.67 68.70 24.50
CA LYS A 270 -70.95 68.80 25.23
C LYS A 270 -72.12 69.02 24.27
N PRO A 271 -73.32 68.47 24.54
CA PRO A 271 -74.56 69.03 24.03
C PRO A 271 -75.42 69.65 25.14
N GLU A 272 -76.09 70.73 24.74
CA GLU A 272 -77.04 71.52 25.49
C GLU A 272 -78.35 70.78 25.74
N THR A 273 -78.96 71.10 26.87
CA THR A 273 -80.29 70.70 27.34
C THR A 273 -81.39 71.17 26.40
N GLY A 274 -81.93 70.26 25.58
CA GLY A 274 -83.12 70.51 24.75
C GLY A 274 -83.75 69.27 24.07
N VAL A 275 -83.15 68.08 24.17
CA VAL A 275 -83.52 66.90 23.35
C VAL A 275 -83.98 65.72 24.22
N ILE A 276 -84.85 65.93 25.21
CA ILE A 276 -85.18 64.85 26.17
C ILE A 276 -86.25 63.88 25.63
N THR A 277 -87.12 64.29 24.70
CA THR A 277 -88.22 63.42 24.23
C THR A 277 -87.86 62.50 23.06
N ASP A 278 -86.95 62.92 22.18
CA ASP A 278 -86.48 62.08 21.07
C ASP A 278 -85.35 61.13 21.51
N GLN A 279 -84.52 61.55 22.46
CA GLN A 279 -83.53 60.68 23.10
C GLN A 279 -84.19 59.51 23.85
N VAL A 280 -85.36 59.68 24.47
CA VAL A 280 -86.06 58.57 25.15
C VAL A 280 -86.58 57.51 24.17
N LYS A 281 -86.99 57.90 22.95
CA LYS A 281 -87.39 56.95 21.90
C LYS A 281 -86.18 56.26 21.27
N GLU A 282 -85.07 56.97 21.08
CA GLU A 282 -83.80 56.36 20.65
C GLU A 282 -83.24 55.42 21.72
N ILE A 283 -83.27 55.79 23.00
CA ILE A 283 -82.87 54.94 24.12
C ILE A 283 -83.77 53.70 24.19
N SER A 284 -85.09 53.83 23.98
CA SER A 284 -85.99 52.67 23.93
C SER A 284 -85.66 51.71 22.78
N LYS A 285 -85.26 52.23 21.60
CA LYS A 285 -84.85 51.41 20.45
C LYS A 285 -83.47 50.78 20.66
N LEU A 286 -82.54 51.52 21.23
CA LEU A 286 -81.23 51.04 21.63
C LEU A 286 -81.34 49.95 22.70
N SER A 287 -82.22 50.11 23.68
CA SER A 287 -82.50 49.09 24.69
C SER A 287 -83.03 47.79 24.07
N SER A 288 -83.96 47.86 23.09
CA SER A 288 -84.44 46.65 22.42
C SER A 288 -83.36 45.97 21.57
N LEU A 289 -82.51 46.74 20.90
CA LEU A 289 -81.39 46.20 20.11
C LEU A 289 -80.33 45.55 21.02
N LEU A 290 -80.03 46.19 22.15
CA LEU A 290 -79.11 45.65 23.15
C LEU A 290 -79.67 44.36 23.76
N GLU A 291 -80.97 44.29 24.01
CA GLU A 291 -81.64 43.11 24.57
C GLU A 291 -81.65 41.92 23.60
N ASP A 292 -81.79 42.18 22.29
CA ASP A 292 -81.68 41.17 21.24
C ASP A 292 -80.22 40.72 21.03
N GLU A 293 -79.25 41.63 21.14
CA GLU A 293 -77.83 41.32 21.04
C GLU A 293 -77.33 40.53 22.26
N ILE A 294 -77.80 40.86 23.47
CA ILE A 294 -77.56 40.09 24.70
C ILE A 294 -78.15 38.68 24.56
N LYS A 295 -79.36 38.53 24.03
CA LYS A 295 -79.95 37.19 23.76
C LYS A 295 -79.11 36.40 22.76
N SER A 296 -78.64 37.04 21.69
CA SER A 296 -77.77 36.41 20.69
C SER A 296 -76.44 35.93 21.29
N LEU A 297 -75.79 36.77 22.10
CA LEU A 297 -74.58 36.43 22.84
C LEU A 297 -74.81 35.29 23.84
N HIS A 298 -75.91 35.32 24.59
CA HIS A 298 -76.24 34.27 25.54
C HIS A 298 -76.49 32.91 24.86
N THR A 299 -77.07 32.92 23.66
CA THR A 299 -77.29 31.71 22.85
C THR A 299 -75.96 31.16 22.30
N SER A 300 -75.06 32.03 21.87
CA SER A 300 -73.73 31.67 21.35
C SER A 300 -72.79 31.13 22.44
N ILE A 301 -72.86 31.70 23.65
CA ILE A 301 -72.08 31.22 24.81
C ILE A 301 -72.57 29.84 25.26
N ASN A 302 -73.89 29.59 25.28
CA ASN A 302 -74.45 28.28 25.62
C ASN A 302 -74.06 27.17 24.62
N LEU A 303 -74.05 27.48 23.32
CA LEU A 303 -73.65 26.54 22.26
C LEU A 303 -72.16 26.14 22.37
N ASN A 304 -71.29 27.08 22.71
CA ASN A 304 -69.86 26.81 22.94
C ASN A 304 -69.61 26.02 24.24
N MET A 305 -70.47 26.19 25.26
CA MET A 305 -70.41 25.42 26.51
C MET A 305 -70.82 23.96 26.32
N GLU A 306 -71.83 23.68 25.50
CA GLU A 306 -72.26 22.32 25.16
C GLU A 306 -71.19 21.57 24.35
N GLN A 307 -70.50 22.24 23.42
CA GLN A 307 -69.43 21.62 22.62
C GLN A 307 -68.15 21.30 23.40
N MET A 308 -67.93 21.93 24.56
CA MET A 308 -66.79 21.66 25.45
C MET A 308 -67.04 20.48 26.41
N SER A 309 -68.28 20.00 26.54
CA SER A 309 -68.66 18.90 27.43
C SER A 309 -68.21 17.51 26.94
N ASP A 310 -68.03 17.34 25.63
CA ASP A 310 -67.77 16.01 25.02
C ASP A 310 -66.28 15.63 24.92
N HIS A 311 -65.37 16.58 25.19
CA HIS A 311 -63.93 16.30 25.25
C HIS A 311 -63.45 16.21 26.70
N VAL A 312 -63.22 14.97 27.15
CA VAL A 312 -62.42 14.53 28.32
C VAL A 312 -62.12 15.65 29.32
N ILE A 313 -62.86 15.64 30.43
CA ILE A 313 -62.74 16.54 31.58
C ILE A 313 -61.28 16.65 32.03
N SER A 314 -60.59 17.66 31.51
CA SER A 314 -59.32 18.14 32.05
C SER A 314 -59.65 18.90 33.34
N PRO A 315 -58.86 18.77 34.42
CA PRO A 315 -59.04 19.54 35.64
C PRO A 315 -59.18 21.05 35.37
N GLN A 316 -58.54 21.56 34.31
CA GLN A 316 -58.61 22.95 33.89
C GLN A 316 -60.01 23.40 33.42
N SER A 317 -60.78 22.55 32.73
CA SER A 317 -62.10 22.94 32.22
C SER A 317 -63.11 23.07 33.36
N HIS A 318 -62.99 22.22 34.39
CA HIS A 318 -63.83 22.28 35.58
C HIS A 318 -63.67 23.61 36.33
N TYR A 319 -62.44 24.10 36.52
CA TYR A 319 -62.21 25.41 37.15
C TYR A 319 -62.81 26.55 36.33
N PHE A 320 -62.69 26.51 35.01
CA PHE A 320 -63.25 27.51 34.12
C PHE A 320 -64.79 27.55 34.16
N THR A 321 -65.44 26.38 34.07
CA THR A 321 -66.90 26.27 34.17
C THR A 321 -67.40 26.73 35.55
N GLN A 322 -66.66 26.42 36.62
CA GLN A 322 -66.98 26.85 37.97
C GLN A 322 -66.86 28.39 38.12
N SER A 323 -65.81 29.00 37.57
CA SER A 323 -65.64 30.46 37.59
C SER A 323 -66.74 31.18 36.79
N ILE A 324 -67.10 30.68 35.60
CA ILE A 324 -68.21 31.24 34.81
C ILE A 324 -69.51 31.19 35.61
N LYS A 325 -69.78 30.05 36.27
CA LYS A 325 -70.97 29.90 37.11
C LYS A 325 -70.99 30.92 38.25
N GLN A 326 -69.86 31.10 38.94
CA GLN A 326 -69.72 32.10 40.01
C GLN A 326 -69.94 33.53 39.51
N TYR A 327 -69.44 33.87 38.31
CA TYR A 327 -69.69 35.18 37.71
C TYR A 327 -71.15 35.37 37.30
N GLY A 328 -71.81 34.32 36.79
CA GLY A 328 -73.24 34.33 36.50
C GLY A 328 -74.08 34.59 37.74
N GLU A 329 -73.78 33.90 38.84
CA GLU A 329 -74.46 34.09 40.14
C GLU A 329 -74.28 35.53 40.66
N MET A 330 -73.08 36.10 40.55
CA MET A 330 -72.78 37.47 40.98
C MET A 330 -73.48 38.54 40.12
N LEU A 331 -73.57 38.30 38.80
CA LEU A 331 -74.29 39.19 37.88
C LEU A 331 -75.80 39.16 38.13
N GLN A 332 -76.32 37.98 38.48
CA GLN A 332 -77.71 37.83 38.90
C GLN A 332 -78.00 38.59 40.20
N GLU A 333 -77.13 38.47 41.22
CA GLU A 333 -77.26 39.20 42.49
C GLU A 333 -77.25 40.73 42.28
N LEU A 334 -76.39 41.21 41.37
CA LEU A 334 -76.36 42.63 40.97
C LEU A 334 -77.68 43.06 40.30
N THR A 335 -78.21 42.22 39.41
CA THR A 335 -79.46 42.48 38.70
C THR A 335 -80.64 42.54 39.68
N GLU A 336 -80.72 41.60 40.63
CA GLU A 336 -81.73 41.59 41.68
C GLU A 336 -81.64 42.83 42.60
N CYS A 337 -80.42 43.29 42.89
CA CYS A 337 -80.19 44.52 43.64
C CYS A 337 -80.76 45.76 42.91
N PHE A 338 -80.51 45.89 41.60
CA PHE A 338 -81.06 46.99 40.79
C PHE A 338 -82.58 46.95 40.68
N ILE A 339 -83.17 45.76 40.47
CA ILE A 339 -84.63 45.59 40.41
C ILE A 339 -85.26 46.01 41.74
N THR A 340 -84.68 45.58 42.86
CA THR A 340 -85.14 45.94 44.21
C THR A 340 -85.03 47.45 44.43
N GLN A 341 -83.95 48.07 43.99
CA GLN A 341 -83.74 49.51 44.11
C GLN A 341 -84.78 50.32 43.31
N ILE A 342 -85.08 49.90 42.08
CA ILE A 342 -86.12 50.52 41.22
C ILE A 342 -87.49 50.42 41.91
N ALA A 343 -87.84 49.25 42.44
CA ALA A 343 -89.10 49.05 43.15
C ALA A 343 -89.22 49.97 44.39
N ARG A 344 -88.12 50.14 45.14
CA ARG A 344 -88.10 51.05 46.31
C ARG A 344 -88.21 52.51 45.94
N PHE A 345 -87.58 52.96 44.86
CA PHE A 345 -87.77 54.32 44.37
C PHE A 345 -89.24 54.60 44.02
N SER A 346 -89.93 53.62 43.44
CA SER A 346 -91.38 53.73 43.19
C SER A 346 -92.19 53.87 44.49
N SER A 347 -91.86 53.08 45.52
CA SER A 347 -92.48 53.17 46.85
C SER A 347 -92.25 54.52 47.53
N ILE A 348 -91.01 55.02 47.52
CA ILE A 348 -90.67 56.35 48.08
C ILE A 348 -91.41 57.45 47.33
N GLN A 349 -91.44 57.39 45.99
CA GLN A 349 -92.16 58.35 45.17
C GLN A 349 -93.66 58.37 45.51
N LYS A 350 -94.27 57.20 45.74
CA LYS A 350 -95.66 57.09 46.17
C LYS A 350 -95.87 57.73 47.55
N CYS A 351 -95.02 57.42 48.54
CA CYS A 351 -95.08 58.03 49.88
C CYS A 351 -94.95 59.56 49.81
N ILE A 352 -94.01 60.08 49.03
CA ILE A 352 -93.82 61.53 48.86
C ILE A 352 -95.04 62.17 48.22
N LYS A 353 -95.62 61.55 47.19
CA LYS A 353 -96.84 62.04 46.54
C LYS A 353 -98.01 62.14 47.51
N GLU A 354 -98.19 61.16 48.39
CA GLU A 354 -99.22 61.19 49.41
C GLU A 354 -98.97 62.26 50.48
N CYS A 355 -97.71 62.49 50.87
CA CYS A 355 -97.35 63.61 51.74
C CYS A 355 -97.70 64.96 51.10
N ILE A 356 -97.40 65.14 49.81
CA ILE A 356 -97.76 66.36 49.04
C ILE A 356 -99.28 66.54 49.03
N ASN A 357 -100.04 65.49 48.72
CA ASN A 357 -101.51 65.55 48.73
C ASN A 357 -102.08 65.96 50.11
N ILE A 358 -101.48 65.49 51.21
CA ILE A 358 -101.88 65.87 52.57
C ILE A 358 -101.56 67.34 52.86
N LEU A 359 -100.37 67.82 52.46
CA LEU A 359 -99.98 69.21 52.64
C LEU A 359 -100.88 70.15 51.83
N ASP A 360 -101.16 69.82 50.58
CA ASP A 360 -102.11 70.57 49.73
C ASP A 360 -103.51 70.58 50.35
N ALA A 361 -103.97 69.45 50.90
CA ALA A 361 -105.27 69.37 51.57
C ALA A 361 -105.33 70.24 52.83
N CYS A 362 -104.24 70.34 53.59
CA CYS A 362 -104.12 71.22 54.76
C CYS A 362 -104.12 72.71 54.37
N GLU A 363 -103.44 73.08 53.29
CA GLU A 363 -103.38 74.47 52.79
C GLU A 363 -104.76 74.97 52.31
N ASN A 364 -105.60 74.05 51.82
CA ASN A 364 -106.95 74.35 51.35
C ASN A 364 -108.03 74.43 52.45
N ILE A 365 -107.69 74.20 53.74
CA ILE A 365 -108.62 74.36 54.87
C ILE A 365 -108.85 75.86 55.11
N LYS A 366 -109.91 76.42 54.51
CA LYS A 366 -110.32 77.83 54.73
C LYS A 366 -110.82 78.03 56.16
N LEU A 367 -110.24 78.98 56.89
CA LEU A 367 -110.80 79.45 58.16
C LEU A 367 -112.15 80.16 57.89
N PRO A 368 -113.22 79.86 58.64
CA PRO A 368 -114.49 80.56 58.50
C PRO A 368 -114.35 82.01 58.99
N GLU A 369 -114.54 82.98 58.09
CA GLU A 369 -114.36 84.41 58.37
C GLU A 369 -115.55 85.07 59.12
N LYS A 370 -116.61 84.32 59.48
CA LYS A 370 -117.74 84.75 60.36
C LYS A 370 -118.72 83.57 60.59
N CYS A 371 -118.89 83.07 61.81
CA CYS A 371 -120.06 82.27 62.20
C CYS A 371 -120.23 82.16 63.74
N ASP A 372 -121.46 82.31 64.23
CA ASP A 372 -121.86 82.45 65.65
C ASP A 372 -122.02 81.13 66.42
N THR A 373 -121.49 80.01 65.91
CA THR A 373 -121.36 78.74 66.64
C THR A 373 -119.94 78.19 66.46
N ILE A 374 -119.03 78.72 67.27
CA ILE A 374 -117.57 78.59 67.14
C ILE A 374 -117.06 77.20 67.59
N GLU A 375 -117.79 76.43 68.39
CA GLU A 375 -117.24 75.17 68.93
C GLU A 375 -117.34 73.94 68.00
N GLU A 376 -118.41 73.79 67.21
CA GLU A 376 -118.60 72.60 66.36
C GLU A 376 -117.78 72.64 65.06
N SER A 377 -117.59 73.80 64.44
CA SER A 377 -116.79 73.92 63.20
C SER A 377 -115.30 73.75 63.44
N TRP A 378 -114.80 74.27 64.56
CA TRP A 378 -113.38 74.19 64.92
C TRP A 378 -112.99 72.80 65.41
N SER A 379 -113.87 72.10 66.13
CA SER A 379 -113.63 70.71 66.56
C SER A 379 -113.56 69.74 65.37
N LEU A 380 -114.38 69.94 64.33
CA LEU A 380 -114.36 69.13 63.11
C LEU A 380 -113.10 69.37 62.25
N GLN A 381 -112.66 70.62 62.11
CA GLN A 381 -111.39 70.97 61.44
C GLN A 381 -110.17 70.48 62.23
N LEU A 382 -110.20 70.57 63.56
CA LEU A 382 -109.15 70.05 64.43
C LEU A 382 -109.05 68.52 64.35
N GLY A 383 -110.20 67.83 64.26
CA GLY A 383 -110.24 66.39 64.00
C GLY A 383 -109.63 66.00 62.65
N GLN A 384 -109.89 66.77 61.58
CA GLN A 384 -109.28 66.54 60.26
C GLN A 384 -107.76 66.79 60.27
N LEU A 385 -107.30 67.87 60.91
CA LEU A 385 -105.87 68.15 61.11
C LEU A 385 -105.16 67.05 61.90
N GLN A 386 -105.82 66.50 62.92
CA GLN A 386 -105.29 65.38 63.69
C GLN A 386 -105.16 64.10 62.84
N ILE A 387 -106.15 63.81 61.99
CA ILE A 387 -106.08 62.69 61.03
C ILE A 387 -104.95 62.89 60.02
N TYR A 388 -104.75 64.11 59.50
CA TYR A 388 -103.65 64.42 58.60
C TYR A 388 -102.28 64.30 59.28
N LYS A 389 -102.16 64.74 60.54
CA LYS A 389 -100.95 64.57 61.36
C LYS A 389 -100.60 63.11 61.59
N GLU A 390 -101.59 62.26 61.88
CA GLU A 390 -101.40 60.82 62.06
C GLU A 390 -100.98 60.14 60.75
N LYS A 391 -101.61 60.48 59.62
CA LYS A 391 -101.19 60.00 58.29
C LYS A 391 -99.77 60.43 57.94
N LEU A 392 -99.41 61.68 58.21
CA LEU A 392 -98.06 62.20 57.96
C LEU A 392 -97.03 61.49 58.82
N SER A 393 -97.35 61.17 60.08
CA SER A 393 -96.49 60.37 60.97
C SER A 393 -96.28 58.95 60.44
N ILE A 394 -97.32 58.32 59.89
CA ILE A 394 -97.22 57.01 59.23
C ILE A 394 -96.29 57.08 58.02
N TYR A 395 -96.47 58.07 57.13
CA TYR A 395 -95.61 58.23 55.96
C TYR A 395 -94.17 58.60 56.32
N GLN A 396 -93.94 59.37 57.39
CA GLN A 396 -92.60 59.64 57.91
C GLN A 396 -91.92 58.35 58.38
N LYS A 397 -92.63 57.48 59.09
CA LYS A 397 -92.10 56.18 59.53
C LYS A 397 -91.80 55.27 58.34
N MET A 398 -92.69 55.20 57.35
CA MET A 398 -92.48 54.45 56.11
C MET A 398 -91.26 54.97 55.33
N LEU A 399 -91.09 56.30 55.23
CA LEU A 399 -89.94 56.89 54.54
C LEU A 399 -88.62 56.58 55.25
N LEU A 400 -88.59 56.63 56.58
CA LEU A 400 -87.42 56.24 57.38
C LEU A 400 -87.07 54.76 57.19
N GLU A 401 -88.07 53.89 57.15
CA GLU A 401 -87.87 52.46 56.91
C GLU A 401 -87.31 52.19 55.51
N GLU A 402 -87.83 52.87 54.48
CA GLU A 402 -87.31 52.78 53.11
C GLU A 402 -85.90 53.38 52.97
N GLN A 403 -85.55 54.41 53.75
CA GLN A 403 -84.18 54.94 53.79
C GLN A 403 -83.18 53.98 54.44
N LEU A 404 -83.55 53.30 55.53
CA LEU A 404 -82.71 52.26 56.17
C LEU A 404 -82.49 51.07 55.24
N LYS A 405 -83.56 50.66 54.55
CA LYS A 405 -83.52 49.67 53.49
C LYS A 405 -82.57 50.11 52.37
N LEU A 406 -82.67 51.35 51.86
CA LEU A 406 -81.77 51.89 50.83
C LEU A 406 -80.29 51.87 51.24
N LEU A 407 -79.98 52.20 52.50
CA LEU A 407 -78.62 52.10 53.04
C LEU A 407 -78.10 50.66 53.02
N THR A 408 -78.96 49.69 53.34
CA THR A 408 -78.62 48.26 53.33
C THR A 408 -78.32 47.78 51.91
N ASP A 409 -79.13 48.16 50.92
CA ASP A 409 -78.90 47.80 49.51
C ASP A 409 -77.60 48.41 48.98
N ARG A 410 -77.33 49.68 49.34
CA ARG A 410 -76.08 50.34 48.95
C ARG A 410 -74.85 49.63 49.52
N GLN A 411 -74.94 49.08 50.73
CA GLN A 411 -73.88 48.29 51.32
C GLN A 411 -73.67 46.95 50.59
N SER A 412 -74.75 46.28 50.18
CA SER A 412 -74.68 45.07 49.35
C SER A 412 -74.08 45.37 47.97
N PHE A 413 -74.47 46.48 47.34
CA PHE A 413 -73.92 46.94 46.07
C PHE A 413 -72.40 47.19 46.15
N ILE A 414 -71.92 47.86 47.21
CA ILE A 414 -70.47 48.09 47.41
C ILE A 414 -69.71 46.75 47.55
N LYS A 415 -70.29 45.76 48.23
CA LYS A 415 -69.67 44.42 48.34
C LYS A 415 -69.55 43.74 46.98
N LEU A 416 -70.63 43.76 46.19
CA LEU A 416 -70.63 43.23 44.82
C LEU A 416 -69.63 43.96 43.94
N GLN A 417 -69.60 45.29 43.99
CA GLN A 417 -68.64 46.10 43.24
C GLN A 417 -67.18 45.72 43.57
N ASN A 418 -66.85 45.55 44.85
CA ASN A 418 -65.51 45.13 45.25
C ASN A 418 -65.15 43.73 44.76
N GLN A 419 -66.12 42.81 44.71
CA GLN A 419 -65.91 41.47 44.16
C GLN A 419 -65.63 41.53 42.65
N PHE A 420 -66.42 42.30 41.88
CA PHE A 420 -66.15 42.52 40.45
C PHE A 420 -64.78 43.15 40.22
N GLN A 421 -64.41 44.15 41.01
CA GLN A 421 -63.10 44.80 40.87
C GLN A 421 -61.95 43.84 41.15
N LYS A 422 -62.10 42.95 42.13
CA LYS A 422 -61.13 41.87 42.37
C LYS A 422 -61.03 40.93 41.16
N ILE A 423 -62.16 40.53 40.59
CA ILE A 423 -62.20 39.66 39.41
C ILE A 423 -61.47 40.29 38.22
N PHE A 424 -61.72 41.57 37.94
CA PHE A 424 -61.03 42.27 36.86
C PHE A 424 -59.52 42.38 37.11
N SER A 425 -59.10 42.56 38.37
CA SER A 425 -57.68 42.55 38.73
C SER A 425 -57.05 41.17 38.50
N ASP A 426 -57.71 40.10 38.91
CA ASP A 426 -57.24 38.73 38.74
C ASP A 426 -57.15 38.38 37.24
N TYR A 427 -58.15 38.78 36.45
CA TYR A 427 -58.15 38.59 34.99
C TYR A 427 -57.00 39.33 34.31
N ASN A 428 -56.76 40.60 34.66
CA ASN A 428 -55.65 41.36 34.10
C ASN A 428 -54.29 40.73 34.45
N SER A 429 -54.13 40.21 35.67
CA SER A 429 -52.92 39.49 36.08
C SER A 429 -52.68 38.25 35.21
N ILE A 430 -53.71 37.40 35.05
CA ILE A 430 -53.64 36.19 34.23
C ILE A 430 -53.36 36.55 32.76
N TRP A 431 -53.96 37.62 32.26
CA TRP A 431 -53.73 38.09 30.91
C TRP A 431 -52.27 38.50 30.68
N TYR A 432 -51.66 39.24 31.62
CA TYR A 432 -50.24 39.58 31.55
C TYR A 432 -49.34 38.34 31.60
N GLU A 433 -49.64 37.36 32.46
CA GLU A 433 -48.92 36.09 32.50
C GLU A 433 -49.00 35.34 31.17
N LEU A 434 -50.19 35.27 30.57
CA LEU A 434 -50.42 34.67 29.24
C LEU A 434 -49.65 35.41 28.14
N GLN A 435 -49.60 36.73 28.20
CA GLN A 435 -48.81 37.52 27.25
C GLN A 435 -47.33 37.21 27.36
N ILE A 436 -46.79 37.16 28.59
CA ILE A 436 -45.38 36.80 28.84
C ILE A 436 -45.09 35.39 28.31
N MET A 437 -45.94 34.41 28.62
CA MET A 437 -45.78 33.03 28.11
C MET A 437 -45.86 32.97 26.58
N SER A 438 -46.74 33.76 25.96
CA SER A 438 -46.84 33.87 24.49
C SER A 438 -45.53 34.39 23.89
N GLU A 439 -44.97 35.46 24.45
CA GLU A 439 -43.70 36.04 24.00
C GLU A 439 -42.51 35.08 24.20
N GLU A 440 -42.48 34.35 25.32
CA GLU A 440 -41.47 33.32 25.57
C GLU A 440 -41.60 32.13 24.61
N ASN A 441 -42.81 31.69 24.31
CA ASN A 441 -43.06 30.65 23.31
C ASN A 441 -42.61 31.10 21.92
N ALA A 442 -42.83 32.36 21.54
CA ALA A 442 -42.31 32.91 20.29
C ALA A 442 -40.78 32.87 20.23
N LYS A 443 -40.09 33.21 21.33
CA LYS A 443 -38.62 33.10 21.44
C LYS A 443 -38.16 31.65 21.32
N LEU A 444 -38.84 30.70 21.96
CA LEU A 444 -38.54 29.27 21.86
C LEU A 444 -38.69 28.75 20.42
N HIS A 445 -39.72 29.19 19.70
CA HIS A 445 -39.89 28.84 18.29
C HIS A 445 -38.74 29.36 17.43
N ILE A 446 -38.34 30.63 17.59
CA ILE A 446 -37.19 31.19 16.87
C ILE A 446 -35.90 30.42 17.19
N MET A 447 -35.69 30.06 18.46
CA MET A 447 -34.53 29.26 18.88
C MET A 447 -34.55 27.87 18.24
N LYS A 448 -35.71 27.21 18.21
CA LYS A 448 -35.91 25.90 17.57
C LYS A 448 -35.64 25.97 16.05
N ASP A 449 -36.08 27.02 15.38
CA ASP A 449 -35.84 27.23 13.96
C ASP A 449 -34.36 27.51 13.66
N SER A 450 -33.67 28.23 14.57
CA SER A 450 -32.23 28.44 14.48
C SER A 450 -31.46 27.12 14.62
N ILE A 451 -31.79 26.31 15.63
CA ILE A 451 -31.15 25.01 15.89
C ILE A 451 -31.38 24.06 14.71
N THR A 452 -32.60 24.01 14.18
CA THR A 452 -32.90 23.14 13.03
C THR A 452 -32.14 23.58 11.78
N ARG A 453 -32.05 24.89 11.50
CA ARG A 453 -31.24 25.42 10.39
C ARG A 453 -29.75 25.09 10.55
N GLU A 454 -29.18 25.30 11.73
CA GLU A 454 -27.77 25.00 12.01
C GLU A 454 -27.49 23.49 11.92
N SER A 455 -28.42 22.65 12.42
CA SER A 455 -28.30 21.20 12.29
C SER A 455 -28.35 20.74 10.83
N SER A 456 -29.23 21.34 10.01
CA SER A 456 -29.31 21.06 8.58
C SER A 456 -28.03 21.48 7.86
N GLN A 457 -27.45 22.62 8.22
CA GLN A 457 -26.20 23.10 7.64
C GLN A 457 -25.03 22.16 7.99
N ARG A 458 -24.90 21.75 9.25
CA ARG A 458 -23.88 20.77 9.67
C ARG A 458 -24.04 19.43 8.96
N ILE A 459 -25.27 18.97 8.72
CA ILE A 459 -25.54 17.74 7.95
C ILE A 459 -25.03 17.91 6.52
N THR A 460 -25.33 19.03 5.85
CA THR A 460 -24.85 19.28 4.48
C THR A 460 -23.32 19.38 4.38
N GLU A 461 -22.67 19.98 5.38
CA GLU A 461 -21.20 20.06 5.45
C GLU A 461 -20.56 18.69 5.66
N LEU A 462 -21.14 17.86 6.54
CA LEU A 462 -20.70 16.47 6.74
C LEU A 462 -20.88 15.62 5.48
N GLU A 463 -21.97 15.79 4.75
CA GLU A 463 -22.25 15.06 3.51
C GLU A 463 -21.27 15.46 2.40
N LYS A 464 -20.93 16.74 2.29
CA LYS A 464 -19.87 17.22 1.39
C LYS A 464 -18.50 16.60 1.74
N CYS A 465 -18.13 16.63 3.03
CA CYS A 465 -16.86 16.07 3.50
C CYS A 465 -16.78 14.56 3.27
N LYS A 466 -17.90 13.85 3.44
CA LYS A 466 -18.01 12.42 3.12
C LYS A 466 -17.76 12.16 1.63
N ASN A 467 -18.41 12.91 0.74
CA ASN A 467 -18.25 12.75 -0.70
C ASN A 467 -16.79 13.00 -1.15
N GLU A 468 -16.15 14.05 -0.62
CA GLU A 468 -14.72 14.32 -0.87
C GLU A 468 -13.81 13.17 -0.40
N SER A 469 -14.14 12.54 0.72
CA SER A 469 -13.39 11.39 1.23
C SER A 469 -13.59 10.12 0.39
N GLU A 470 -14.79 9.89 -0.14
CA GLU A 470 -15.09 8.76 -1.03
C GLU A 470 -14.38 8.92 -2.38
N GLU A 471 -14.31 10.15 -2.91
CA GLU A 471 -13.59 10.47 -4.13
C GLU A 471 -12.08 10.19 -3.98
N LYS A 472 -11.46 10.68 -2.90
CA LYS A 472 -10.05 10.37 -2.58
C LYS A 472 -9.79 8.88 -2.40
N TYR A 473 -10.72 8.16 -1.78
CA TYR A 473 -10.61 6.71 -1.63
C TYR A 473 -10.64 5.99 -2.98
N LYS A 474 -11.48 6.46 -3.90
CA LYS A 474 -11.56 5.92 -5.26
C LYS A 474 -10.27 6.19 -6.05
N GLU A 475 -9.71 7.39 -5.95
CA GLU A 475 -8.43 7.74 -6.57
C GLU A 475 -7.29 6.85 -6.06
N VAL A 476 -7.16 6.67 -4.74
CA VAL A 476 -6.15 5.77 -4.15
C VAL A 476 -6.35 4.33 -4.61
N LYS A 477 -7.60 3.87 -4.71
CA LYS A 477 -7.90 2.53 -5.21
C LYS A 477 -7.45 2.34 -6.66
N ASP A 478 -7.67 3.34 -7.51
CA ASP A 478 -7.27 3.29 -8.91
C ASP A 478 -5.73 3.30 -9.05
N ILE A 479 -5.02 4.09 -8.23
CA ILE A 479 -3.54 4.07 -8.16
C ILE A 479 -3.03 2.69 -7.74
N LEU A 480 -3.59 2.09 -6.70
CA LEU A 480 -3.18 0.76 -6.23
C LEU A 480 -3.41 -0.33 -7.29
N GLU A 481 -4.50 -0.24 -8.07
CA GLU A 481 -4.73 -1.19 -9.15
C GLU A 481 -3.74 -0.99 -10.31
N GLN A 482 -3.35 0.25 -10.62
CA GLN A 482 -2.28 0.53 -11.59
C GLN A 482 -0.92 -0.02 -11.13
N GLU A 483 -0.54 0.20 -9.87
CA GLU A 483 0.70 -0.35 -9.29
C GLU A 483 0.69 -1.89 -9.34
N ARG A 484 -0.45 -2.51 -9.03
CA ARG A 484 -0.62 -3.97 -9.13
C ARG A 484 -0.45 -4.48 -10.55
N GLN A 485 -0.95 -3.76 -11.56
CA GLN A 485 -0.76 -4.11 -12.97
C GLN A 485 0.72 -4.00 -13.37
N SER A 486 1.39 -2.92 -13.00
CA SER A 486 2.83 -2.72 -13.22
C SER A 486 3.66 -3.85 -12.61
N TRP A 487 3.38 -4.22 -11.35
CA TRP A 487 4.03 -5.34 -10.68
C TRP A 487 3.83 -6.68 -11.41
N ASN A 488 2.63 -6.93 -11.95
CA ASN A 488 2.35 -8.13 -12.71
C ASN A 488 3.10 -8.17 -14.05
N GLU A 489 3.24 -7.02 -14.71
CA GLU A 489 4.04 -6.90 -15.94
C GLU A 489 5.53 -7.12 -15.66
N GLN A 490 6.07 -6.51 -14.61
CA GLN A 490 7.45 -6.73 -14.18
C GLN A 490 7.70 -8.20 -13.83
N LYS A 491 6.78 -8.84 -13.09
CA LYS A 491 6.85 -10.26 -12.77
C LYS A 491 6.86 -11.13 -14.02
N ARG A 492 6.03 -10.81 -15.02
CA ARG A 492 6.00 -11.52 -16.30
C ARG A 492 7.31 -11.35 -17.08
N SER A 493 7.88 -10.14 -17.07
CA SER A 493 9.18 -9.86 -17.69
C SER A 493 10.31 -10.68 -17.04
N LEU A 494 10.38 -10.69 -15.71
CA LEU A 494 11.37 -11.49 -14.96
C LEU A 494 11.19 -12.99 -15.21
N ASP A 495 9.96 -13.49 -15.29
CA ASP A 495 9.70 -14.90 -15.60
C ASP A 495 10.16 -15.26 -17.02
N ASN A 496 10.00 -14.35 -17.98
CA ASN A 496 10.52 -14.53 -19.34
C ASN A 496 12.05 -14.52 -19.38
N GLN A 497 12.70 -13.59 -18.67
CA GLN A 497 14.16 -13.56 -18.54
C GLN A 497 14.69 -14.84 -17.90
N ARG A 498 14.04 -15.33 -16.83
CA ARG A 498 14.37 -16.59 -16.18
C ARG A 498 14.26 -17.78 -17.15
N LYS A 499 13.19 -17.84 -17.96
CA LYS A 499 13.03 -18.88 -18.99
C LYS A 499 14.13 -18.80 -20.04
N SER A 500 14.50 -17.60 -20.48
CA SER A 500 15.59 -17.39 -21.44
C SER A 500 16.93 -17.87 -20.89
N LEU A 501 17.30 -17.43 -19.68
CA LEU A 501 18.53 -17.88 -19.01
C LEU A 501 18.56 -19.38 -18.79
N ASN A 502 17.43 -19.99 -18.46
CA ASN A 502 17.35 -21.44 -18.28
C ASN A 502 17.58 -22.20 -19.60
N MET A 503 17.10 -21.67 -20.73
CA MET A 503 17.40 -22.26 -22.05
C MET A 503 18.87 -22.10 -22.42
N GLU A 504 19.47 -20.94 -22.14
CA GLU A 504 20.90 -20.71 -22.36
C GLU A 504 21.77 -21.64 -21.50
N TYR A 505 21.43 -21.78 -20.21
CA TYR A 505 22.09 -22.71 -19.30
C TYR A 505 22.01 -24.15 -19.80
N LYS A 506 20.85 -24.57 -20.31
CA LYS A 506 20.68 -25.90 -20.92
C LYS A 506 21.56 -26.06 -22.16
N CYS A 507 21.60 -25.05 -23.05
CA CYS A 507 22.44 -25.06 -24.24
C CYS A 507 23.94 -25.17 -23.87
N LEU A 508 24.38 -24.47 -22.83
CA LEU A 508 25.76 -24.56 -22.33
C LEU A 508 26.09 -25.93 -21.74
N ILE A 509 25.14 -26.58 -21.06
CA ILE A 509 25.31 -27.96 -20.59
C ILE A 509 25.49 -28.89 -21.80
N ASP A 510 24.61 -28.80 -22.79
CA ASP A 510 24.67 -29.63 -24.00
C ASP A 510 26.00 -29.41 -24.75
N GLN A 511 26.47 -28.16 -24.84
CA GLN A 511 27.76 -27.82 -25.43
C GLN A 511 28.94 -28.41 -24.62
N LYS A 512 28.88 -28.36 -23.29
CA LYS A 512 29.91 -28.94 -22.41
C LYS A 512 29.98 -30.46 -22.59
N GLU A 513 28.84 -31.14 -22.69
CA GLU A 513 28.77 -32.57 -22.93
C GLU A 513 29.37 -32.94 -24.30
N MET A 514 29.04 -32.18 -25.34
CA MET A 514 29.65 -32.33 -26.67
C MET A 514 31.17 -32.17 -26.63
N LEU A 515 31.70 -31.17 -25.91
CA LEU A 515 33.13 -30.95 -25.77
C LEU A 515 33.83 -32.11 -25.04
N PHE A 516 33.18 -32.74 -24.06
CA PHE A 516 33.71 -33.95 -23.42
C PHE A 516 33.80 -35.11 -24.40
N SER A 517 32.76 -35.36 -25.20
CA SER A 517 32.79 -36.42 -26.23
C SER A 517 33.88 -36.15 -27.28
N LEU A 518 34.03 -34.91 -27.73
CA LEU A 518 35.08 -34.53 -28.68
C LEU A 518 36.48 -34.70 -28.06
N HIS A 519 36.64 -34.40 -26.78
CA HIS A 519 37.90 -34.60 -26.07
C HIS A 519 38.25 -36.09 -25.98
N GLU A 520 37.28 -36.94 -25.64
CA GLU A 520 37.45 -38.40 -25.63
C GLU A 520 37.87 -38.91 -27.02
N GLU A 521 37.18 -38.51 -28.09
CA GLU A 521 37.53 -38.87 -29.46
C GLU A 521 38.94 -38.40 -29.85
N LYS A 522 39.33 -37.17 -29.47
CA LYS A 522 40.69 -36.66 -29.67
C LYS A 522 41.73 -37.50 -28.94
N THR A 523 41.46 -37.91 -27.69
CA THR A 523 42.39 -38.77 -26.94
C THR A 523 42.52 -40.17 -27.57
N LEU A 524 41.42 -40.74 -28.06
CA LEU A 524 41.43 -42.02 -28.77
C LEU A 524 42.20 -41.92 -30.09
N THR A 525 41.96 -40.87 -30.88
CA THR A 525 42.68 -40.60 -32.13
C THR A 525 44.17 -40.40 -31.86
N SER A 526 44.53 -39.63 -30.83
CA SER A 526 45.93 -39.45 -30.42
C SER A 526 46.59 -40.78 -30.04
N LYS A 527 45.89 -41.66 -29.33
CA LYS A 527 46.37 -42.99 -28.98
C LYS A 527 46.54 -43.87 -30.22
N GLN A 528 45.62 -43.77 -31.18
CA GLN A 528 45.72 -44.46 -32.46
C GLN A 528 46.92 -43.96 -33.29
N CYS A 529 47.16 -42.66 -33.37
CA CYS A 529 48.35 -42.10 -34.03
C CYS A 529 49.64 -42.62 -33.39
N GLN A 530 49.73 -42.63 -32.05
CA GLN A 530 50.88 -43.19 -31.35
C GLN A 530 51.13 -44.66 -31.68
N LEU A 531 50.06 -45.47 -31.76
CA LEU A 531 50.16 -46.88 -32.17
C LEU A 531 50.67 -47.01 -33.61
N HIS A 532 50.15 -46.19 -34.54
CA HIS A 532 50.64 -46.16 -35.92
C HIS A 532 52.12 -45.77 -35.99
N ASP A 533 52.55 -44.73 -35.27
CA ASP A 533 53.96 -44.32 -35.22
C ASP A 533 54.86 -45.44 -34.66
N THR A 534 54.40 -46.16 -33.62
CA THR A 534 55.15 -47.30 -33.08
C THR A 534 55.23 -48.46 -34.07
N ASN A 535 54.15 -48.75 -34.79
CA ASN A 535 54.13 -49.79 -35.81
C ASN A 535 55.01 -49.42 -37.01
N GLU A 536 54.98 -48.16 -37.46
CA GLU A 536 55.85 -47.68 -38.53
C GLU A 536 57.33 -47.82 -38.15
N LYS A 537 57.71 -47.45 -36.91
CA LYS A 537 59.06 -47.66 -36.39
C LYS A 537 59.45 -49.14 -36.36
N LEU A 538 58.56 -50.02 -35.92
CA LEU A 538 58.80 -51.47 -35.91
C LEU A 538 58.98 -52.01 -37.33
N LEU A 539 58.11 -51.64 -38.26
CA LEU A 539 58.22 -52.03 -39.67
C LEU A 539 59.51 -51.51 -40.30
N GLN A 540 59.94 -50.30 -39.96
CA GLN A 540 61.21 -49.75 -40.43
C GLN A 540 62.40 -50.55 -39.87
N MET A 541 62.37 -50.92 -38.58
CA MET A 541 63.39 -51.81 -38.00
C MET A 541 63.42 -53.19 -38.65
N GLU A 542 62.26 -53.79 -38.93
CA GLU A 542 62.16 -55.06 -39.66
C GLU A 542 62.72 -54.93 -41.08
N LYS A 543 62.39 -53.85 -41.78
CA LYS A 543 62.93 -53.53 -43.11
C LYS A 543 64.45 -53.41 -43.07
N ASP A 544 65.01 -52.66 -42.12
CA ASP A 544 66.47 -52.50 -41.98
C ASP A 544 67.15 -53.84 -41.68
N THR A 545 66.51 -54.68 -40.85
CA THR A 545 66.97 -56.04 -40.54
C THR A 545 66.97 -56.93 -41.77
N LEU A 546 65.88 -56.92 -42.54
CA LEU A 546 65.76 -57.65 -43.80
C LEU A 546 66.77 -57.16 -44.84
N GLU A 547 66.99 -55.86 -44.95
CA GLU A 547 67.98 -55.28 -45.86
C GLU A 547 69.40 -55.72 -45.48
N LYS A 548 69.72 -55.75 -44.18
CA LYS A 548 70.99 -56.28 -43.68
C LYS A 548 71.16 -57.77 -44.04
N ASN A 549 70.12 -58.58 -43.82
CA ASN A 549 70.13 -60.00 -44.17
C ASN A 549 70.27 -60.22 -45.68
N TYR A 550 69.60 -59.39 -46.50
CA TYR A 550 69.70 -59.43 -47.95
C TYR A 550 71.11 -59.08 -48.43
N LYS A 551 71.73 -58.02 -47.87
CA LYS A 551 73.14 -57.67 -48.16
C LYS A 551 74.11 -58.78 -47.75
N GLN A 552 73.88 -59.43 -46.60
CA GLN A 552 74.66 -60.59 -46.19
C GLN A 552 74.53 -61.73 -47.19
N LEU A 553 73.30 -62.05 -47.61
CA LEU A 553 73.03 -63.10 -48.59
C LEU A 553 73.70 -62.81 -49.93
N ILE A 554 73.67 -61.56 -50.42
CA ILE A 554 74.41 -61.15 -51.62
C ILE A 554 75.90 -61.44 -51.45
N THR A 555 76.48 -61.03 -50.32
CA THR A 555 77.91 -61.23 -50.04
C THR A 555 78.28 -62.73 -50.04
N ASP A 556 77.41 -63.58 -49.47
CA ASP A 556 77.59 -65.03 -49.46
C ASP A 556 77.46 -65.63 -50.88
N VAL A 557 76.50 -65.14 -51.68
CA VAL A 557 76.33 -65.55 -53.09
C VAL A 557 77.54 -65.15 -53.92
N ASP A 558 78.06 -63.93 -53.77
CA ASP A 558 79.26 -63.46 -54.46
C ASP A 558 80.48 -64.31 -54.05
N ALA A 559 80.63 -64.62 -52.77
CA ALA A 559 81.70 -65.49 -52.28
C ALA A 559 81.60 -66.91 -52.87
N LEU A 560 80.40 -67.46 -52.97
CA LEU A 560 80.15 -68.74 -53.64
C LEU A 560 80.44 -68.67 -55.13
N HIS A 561 80.08 -67.58 -55.81
CA HIS A 561 80.37 -67.37 -57.22
C HIS A 561 81.89 -67.35 -57.49
N VAL A 562 82.66 -66.62 -56.68
CA VAL A 562 84.13 -66.61 -56.74
C VAL A 562 84.71 -68.01 -56.48
N GLN A 563 84.14 -68.78 -55.56
CA GLN A 563 84.56 -70.18 -55.35
C GLN A 563 84.26 -71.06 -56.57
N LEU A 564 83.09 -70.87 -57.19
CA LEU A 564 82.68 -71.61 -58.38
C LEU A 564 83.63 -71.30 -59.55
N GLU A 565 83.93 -70.04 -59.80
CA GLU A 565 84.82 -69.59 -60.87
C GLU A 565 86.26 -70.13 -60.68
N LYS A 566 86.75 -70.18 -59.44
CA LYS A 566 88.02 -70.84 -59.11
C LYS A 566 87.99 -72.33 -59.43
N LYS A 567 86.89 -73.02 -59.11
CA LYS A 567 86.73 -74.45 -59.43
C LYS A 567 86.60 -74.68 -60.94
N ASP A 568 85.90 -73.82 -61.67
CA ASP A 568 85.80 -73.90 -63.12
C ASP A 568 87.16 -73.66 -63.80
N SER A 569 87.94 -72.70 -63.32
CA SER A 569 89.32 -72.48 -63.78
C SER A 569 90.20 -73.71 -63.53
N ALA A 570 90.08 -74.33 -62.34
CA ALA A 570 90.80 -75.57 -62.03
C ALA A 570 90.36 -76.74 -62.93
N LEU A 571 89.05 -76.87 -63.20
CA LEU A 571 88.52 -77.87 -64.14
C LEU A 571 89.03 -77.63 -65.57
N GLN A 572 89.16 -76.38 -65.99
CA GLN A 572 89.71 -76.04 -67.31
C GLN A 572 91.19 -76.39 -67.42
N ILE A 573 91.98 -76.14 -66.37
CA ILE A 573 93.38 -76.59 -66.29
C ILE A 573 93.46 -78.13 -66.34
N LEU A 574 92.57 -78.83 -65.63
CA LEU A 574 92.54 -80.29 -65.68
C LEU A 574 92.16 -80.82 -67.08
N ARG A 575 91.26 -80.14 -67.81
CA ARG A 575 90.95 -80.50 -69.21
C ARG A 575 92.17 -80.34 -70.12
N THR A 576 92.89 -79.23 -70.04
CA THR A 576 94.07 -79.03 -70.91
C THR A 576 95.17 -80.05 -70.62
N ILE A 577 95.40 -80.38 -69.34
CA ILE A 577 96.33 -81.45 -68.95
C ILE A 577 95.88 -82.80 -69.54
N LYS A 578 94.58 -83.11 -69.46
CA LYS A 578 94.03 -84.35 -70.01
C LYS A 578 94.20 -84.40 -71.54
N GLU A 579 93.84 -83.34 -72.25
CA GLU A 579 94.01 -83.25 -73.71
C GLU A 579 95.48 -83.43 -74.13
N GLU A 580 96.43 -82.93 -73.32
CA GLU A 580 97.86 -83.10 -73.59
C GLU A 580 98.37 -84.51 -73.26
N GLN A 581 97.79 -85.17 -72.25
CA GLN A 581 98.04 -86.60 -72.01
C GLN A 581 97.49 -87.47 -73.14
N ASP A 582 96.27 -87.19 -73.63
CA ASP A 582 95.65 -87.93 -74.73
C ASP A 582 96.51 -87.81 -76.01
N ARG A 583 97.02 -86.61 -76.33
CA ARG A 583 97.99 -86.45 -77.45
C ARG A 583 99.27 -87.25 -77.28
N LYS A 584 99.81 -87.33 -76.06
CA LYS A 584 101.01 -88.15 -75.79
C LYS A 584 100.73 -89.63 -75.97
N ILE A 585 99.55 -90.10 -75.58
CA ILE A 585 99.12 -91.48 -75.78
C ILE A 585 98.97 -91.76 -77.28
N GLU A 586 98.32 -90.87 -78.03
CA GLU A 586 98.15 -91.00 -79.49
C GLU A 586 99.51 -91.08 -80.22
N GLN A 587 100.47 -90.20 -79.88
CA GLN A 587 101.84 -90.29 -80.40
C GLN A 587 102.55 -91.60 -80.04
N GLN A 588 102.29 -92.15 -78.85
CA GLN A 588 102.84 -93.45 -78.46
C GLN A 588 102.19 -94.60 -79.21
N GLU A 589 100.88 -94.55 -79.46
CA GLU A 589 100.16 -95.52 -80.30
C GLU A 589 100.67 -95.47 -81.75
N GLU A 590 100.82 -94.30 -82.36
CA GLU A 590 101.39 -94.15 -83.71
C GLU A 590 102.80 -94.75 -83.79
N LYS A 591 103.64 -94.50 -82.79
CA LYS A 591 104.98 -95.09 -82.70
C LYS A 591 104.94 -96.61 -82.54
N MET A 592 104.00 -97.12 -81.75
CA MET A 592 103.78 -98.56 -81.58
C MET A 592 103.35 -99.21 -82.90
N GLU A 593 102.49 -98.56 -83.67
CA GLU A 593 102.00 -99.07 -84.94
C GLU A 593 103.08 -99.06 -86.03
N LEU A 594 103.95 -98.03 -86.03
CA LEU A 594 105.16 -98.02 -86.86
C LEU A 594 106.09 -99.20 -86.53
N LEU A 595 106.32 -99.47 -85.24
CA LEU A 595 107.14 -100.60 -84.76
C LEU A 595 106.53 -101.95 -85.16
N LYS A 596 105.20 -102.12 -85.07
CA LYS A 596 104.51 -103.33 -85.56
C LYS A 596 104.66 -103.50 -87.06
N THR A 597 104.49 -102.43 -87.83
CA THR A 597 104.67 -102.46 -89.29
C THR A 597 106.10 -102.85 -89.66
N GLN A 598 107.08 -102.31 -88.94
CA GLN A 598 108.49 -102.66 -89.12
C GLN A 598 108.77 -104.14 -88.82
N LEU A 599 108.16 -104.70 -87.75
CA LEU A 599 108.26 -106.13 -87.45
C LEU A 599 107.63 -107.01 -88.54
N LEU A 600 106.48 -106.61 -89.10
CA LEU A 600 105.83 -107.31 -90.20
C LEU A 600 106.71 -107.37 -91.45
N PHE A 601 107.35 -106.26 -91.83
CA PHE A 601 108.31 -106.24 -92.94
C PHE A 601 109.49 -107.20 -92.71
N TYR A 602 110.08 -107.19 -91.50
CA TYR A 602 111.17 -108.11 -91.18
C TYR A 602 110.74 -109.59 -91.18
N GLU A 603 109.49 -109.88 -90.78
CA GLU A 603 108.92 -111.22 -90.84
C GLU A 603 108.69 -111.68 -92.30
N GLU A 604 108.22 -110.79 -93.17
CA GLU A 604 108.00 -111.05 -94.59
C GLU A 604 109.33 -111.27 -95.35
N ASP A 605 110.34 -110.44 -95.08
CA ASP A 605 111.70 -110.60 -95.60
C ASP A 605 112.30 -111.95 -95.18
N PHE A 606 112.19 -112.30 -93.90
CA PHE A 606 112.69 -113.56 -93.36
C PHE A 606 112.01 -114.77 -94.02
N ASN A 607 110.69 -114.72 -94.21
CA ASN A 607 109.93 -115.80 -94.85
C ASN A 607 110.25 -115.93 -96.34
N SER A 608 110.44 -114.81 -97.04
CA SER A 608 110.84 -114.78 -98.44
C SER A 608 112.23 -115.40 -98.63
N GLU A 609 113.18 -115.08 -97.76
CA GLU A 609 114.53 -115.65 -97.78
C GLU A 609 114.53 -117.15 -97.44
N LYS A 610 113.69 -117.57 -96.49
CA LYS A 610 113.49 -119.01 -96.19
C LYS A 610 112.96 -119.77 -97.41
N SER A 611 111.94 -119.24 -98.10
CA SER A 611 111.35 -119.85 -99.30
C SER A 611 112.35 -119.93 -100.47
N ALA A 612 113.15 -118.89 -100.68
CA ALA A 612 114.22 -118.90 -101.67
C ALA A 612 115.28 -119.96 -101.35
N LYS A 613 115.64 -120.11 -100.08
CA LYS A 613 116.62 -121.11 -99.62
C LYS A 613 116.10 -122.56 -99.76
N GLU A 614 114.82 -122.80 -99.50
CA GLU A 614 114.18 -124.11 -99.71
C GLU A 614 114.17 -124.50 -101.20
N LYS A 615 113.87 -123.56 -102.10
CA LYS A 615 113.95 -123.79 -103.55
C LYS A 615 115.36 -124.13 -104.01
N LEU A 616 116.37 -123.37 -103.57
CA LEU A 616 117.78 -123.63 -103.88
C LEU A 616 118.26 -125.00 -103.37
N LEU A 617 117.73 -125.45 -102.22
CA LEU A 617 118.06 -126.77 -101.68
C LEU A 617 117.49 -127.90 -102.55
N LEU A 618 116.28 -127.71 -103.08
CA LEU A 618 115.62 -128.67 -103.98
C LEU A 618 116.41 -128.83 -105.28
N GLU A 619 116.75 -127.71 -105.92
CA GLU A 619 117.51 -127.64 -107.18
C GLU A 619 118.91 -128.27 -107.04
N LYS A 620 119.56 -128.04 -105.89
CA LYS A 620 120.83 -128.71 -105.53
C LYS A 620 120.69 -130.23 -105.45
N SER A 621 119.58 -130.75 -104.91
CA SER A 621 119.35 -132.19 -104.78
C SER A 621 119.14 -132.87 -106.13
N GLU A 622 118.43 -132.21 -107.05
CA GLU A 622 118.19 -132.68 -108.42
C GLU A 622 119.49 -132.74 -109.24
N LEU A 623 120.28 -131.66 -109.21
CA LEU A 623 121.60 -131.61 -109.87
C LEU A 623 122.56 -132.68 -109.36
N GLN A 624 122.52 -132.98 -108.05
CA GLN A 624 123.37 -134.00 -107.45
C GLN A 624 122.94 -135.42 -107.88
N GLN A 625 121.65 -135.64 -108.13
CA GLN A 625 121.09 -136.90 -108.62
C GLN A 625 121.39 -137.12 -110.11
N GLU A 626 121.34 -136.07 -110.94
CA GLU A 626 121.72 -136.13 -112.36
C GLU A 626 123.20 -136.46 -112.55
N LEU A 627 124.08 -135.90 -111.72
CA LEU A 627 125.52 -136.15 -111.76
C LEU A 627 125.86 -137.63 -111.45
N GLN A 628 125.10 -138.25 -110.54
CA GLN A 628 125.31 -139.64 -110.13
C GLN A 628 124.88 -140.63 -111.22
N ASN A 629 123.82 -140.30 -111.98
CA ASN A 629 123.34 -141.11 -113.11
C ASN A 629 124.31 -141.10 -114.31
N ALA A 630 124.99 -139.97 -114.56
CA ALA A 630 126.00 -139.87 -115.62
C ALA A 630 127.23 -140.78 -115.39
N TYR A 631 127.53 -141.12 -114.13
CA TYR A 631 128.70 -141.93 -113.76
C TYR A 631 128.51 -143.44 -114.04
N ILE A 632 127.25 -143.92 -114.14
CA ILE A 632 126.95 -145.36 -114.25
C ILE A 632 126.91 -145.85 -115.71
N ILE A 633 126.58 -144.98 -116.67
CA ILE A 633 126.34 -145.39 -118.08
C ILE A 633 127.64 -145.65 -118.87
N LYS A 634 128.79 -145.10 -118.45
CA LYS A 634 130.04 -145.20 -119.24
C LYS A 634 130.88 -146.48 -118.99
N ILE A 635 130.51 -147.32 -118.02
CA ILE A 635 131.26 -148.54 -117.65
C ILE A 635 130.82 -149.81 -118.44
N GLY A 636 129.74 -149.74 -119.23
CA GLY A 636 129.09 -150.94 -119.77
C GLY A 636 129.43 -151.45 -121.18
N LYS A 637 130.28 -150.79 -121.99
CA LYS A 637 130.33 -151.09 -123.46
C LYS A 637 131.66 -151.52 -124.11
N GLU A 638 132.77 -151.70 -123.41
CA GLU A 638 134.00 -152.19 -124.06
C GLU A 638 134.81 -153.20 -123.21
N VAL A 639 134.29 -154.42 -123.03
CA VAL A 639 135.11 -155.67 -122.97
C VAL A 639 134.30 -156.87 -123.51
N THR A 640 134.34 -157.05 -124.83
CA THR A 640 134.51 -158.35 -125.52
C THR A 640 135.32 -158.14 -126.80
N MET A 641 136.64 -157.94 -126.65
CA MET A 641 137.70 -158.59 -127.42
C MET A 641 139.08 -157.98 -127.10
N LEU A 642 140.07 -158.87 -126.94
CA LEU A 642 141.50 -158.65 -127.23
C LEU A 642 142.34 -157.63 -126.42
N ASN A 643 143.34 -158.23 -125.75
CA ASN A 643 144.74 -157.82 -125.60
C ASN A 643 145.20 -156.76 -124.57
N TYR A 644 145.71 -157.34 -123.48
CA TYR A 644 146.91 -157.03 -122.68
C TYR A 644 146.84 -156.06 -121.47
N LYS A 645 146.50 -156.69 -120.33
CA LYS A 645 147.36 -157.03 -119.17
C LYS A 645 147.94 -155.93 -118.27
N LYS A 646 147.81 -156.30 -116.98
CA LYS A 646 148.70 -156.10 -115.81
C LYS A 646 148.36 -154.94 -114.83
N PRO A 647 148.73 -155.12 -113.54
CA PRO A 647 147.88 -154.81 -112.39
C PRO A 647 148.58 -153.91 -111.35
N CYS A 648 147.91 -153.64 -110.22
CA CYS A 648 148.40 -153.63 -108.82
C CYS A 648 147.49 -152.73 -107.95
N LYS A 649 146.91 -153.22 -106.83
CA LYS A 649 147.49 -153.31 -105.46
C LYS A 649 147.82 -151.92 -104.88
N LYS A 650 147.47 -151.55 -103.63
CA LYS A 650 147.50 -152.33 -102.38
C LYS A 650 147.00 -151.46 -101.21
N MET A 651 146.73 -152.15 -100.10
CA MET A 651 146.75 -151.73 -98.67
C MET A 651 145.60 -150.90 -98.14
#